data_AF-D2QHV6-F1
#
_entry.id   AF-D2QHV6-F1
#
_cell.length_a   1.000
_cell.length_b   1.000
_cell.length_c   1.000
_cell.angle_alpha   90.00
_cell.angle_beta   90.00
_cell.angle_gamma   90.00
#
_symmetry.space_group_name_H-M   'P 1'
#
loop_
_entity.id
_entity.type
_entity.pdbx_description
1 polymer ?
#
loop_
_entity_poly.entity_id
_entity_poly.type
_entity_poly.pdbx_seq_one_letter_code
_entity_poly.pdbx_strand_id
1 'polypeptide(L)'
;MKKIYLLFFLGSLIGNVNGQSGAPDPAFGKNGLQTTAVPINVLQEEARKVLPLPSGMYVVTQINSTAVVARYLNNGAIDTSYGQNGYSAQVDGVAVDAALQSDGKVVIITGSSVVRFTTNGLLDNTFSDDGIQTVNSSSISIRSVGVQDGKIVVAGSRTVLAEADIAVLRYKADGSLDTSFSDDGLQTTNFGQNTQDNGLALAIQGDKIVVAGTSSGYLAIVRYNSDGSLDTSFSQDGKVTYDNVAFSPALSVAIQGNKILVPGGLNNDFAVVRYNSDGTLDTTFGKSGVLTTDVGDQFNESARTVTIQGDKFVLTGNTAYDLAAVRYNSDGSLDTGFGANGKVITHFDGVDFVRATSAALQGDKLLIAGFTYTFARASDEDVALVRYNANGSPDTSFSDDGKLTSFFPYARTFFTSSVVQPDGKVVAAGYTFMYLPGSLSDVFVVVRYNTDGTLDKTFSDDGVQTTDFGSGSQSVANAVMLQGNKIVLAGYSYNSDNNNNTDFAVARYNADGTPDNTFSGDGKQLTDLGPASNDFGQLVIGQGDKIVVGGYSYNYETGMSATLARYNADGSLDNSFSNDGIQTTSFGDAGITTGALALQGDKLLLAGTSYNSQTGTLGFLVARYNADGSLDTSFGETGVVTTDFGSGSSVFAKFIRVQNDRILVVGYQSNETQVATARYKLDGTLDTSFGQNGKRLSPFPNGSTTYLTTVVGQDDGKFIVAGNTTDPATYRQTFALARYNPDGSLDTGFATSTIPADNSTTYYVQALSTRGNRLYALGYRQSSFFNGFGLGPMSEGVVAAYKLETSVNLSCPVSKTVVADQGICGAVVKDIDPIAASSPTKYTLSGATTGSDMGSVSGKLFGIGTTVVTYTQASEPTKTCSFTITVVDRQLPTITGLSVSPNRLWPPNHKMVDVTLTYNVLDNCKATSVVSVSSNEPQTGPDDNTPDDWQIIDANHLKLRAERTGSGNGRIYTITVTATDPSGNKATQVTQVTVPKNNSGRAGADELSLSEEGGEVDGLAVKVMPNPSSGYFTILTKSATASVLTMRVSDLQGRPMPGLDNVPANGTLQLGHTYAPGVYILTVIDGPRKVTVKLLKLAE
;
A
#
# COMPACT_ATOMS: atom_id res chain seq x y z
N MET A 1 -9.92 4.53 64.24
CA MET A 1 -9.88 5.53 63.15
C MET A 1 -8.54 5.43 62.42
N LYS A 2 -8.47 4.66 61.32
CA LYS A 2 -7.26 4.49 60.45
C LYS A 2 -7.64 4.34 58.96
N LYS A 3 -8.57 5.18 58.51
CA LYS A 3 -8.91 5.42 57.09
C LYS A 3 -9.26 6.92 56.98
N ILE A 4 -8.52 7.66 56.14
CA ILE A 4 -8.79 9.02 55.59
C ILE A 4 -7.50 9.61 54.97
N TYR A 5 -6.30 9.25 55.43
CA TYR A 5 -5.02 9.70 54.89
C TYR A 5 -4.41 8.75 53.83
N LEU A 6 -5.10 8.54 52.71
CA LEU A 6 -4.54 7.83 51.55
C LEU A 6 -5.24 8.23 50.23
N LEU A 7 -5.12 9.51 49.84
CA LEU A 7 -5.75 10.03 48.61
C LEU A 7 -5.03 11.25 47.98
N PHE A 8 -3.78 11.53 48.36
CA PHE A 8 -3.05 12.73 47.90
C PHE A 8 -1.55 12.53 47.61
N PHE A 9 -1.10 11.28 47.42
CA PHE A 9 0.27 10.98 46.98
C PHE A 9 0.26 9.85 45.93
N LEU A 10 0.06 10.23 44.67
CA LEU A 10 0.38 9.42 43.49
C LEU A 10 0.55 10.29 42.22
N GLY A 11 1.15 11.47 42.41
CA GLY A 11 1.80 12.21 41.31
C GLY A 11 3.23 11.69 41.10
N SER A 12 3.78 11.89 39.90
CA SER A 12 5.11 11.44 39.47
C SER A 12 5.36 9.91 39.53
N LEU A 13 4.87 9.19 38.52
CA LEU A 13 5.62 8.08 37.95
C LEU A 13 5.59 8.21 36.41
N ILE A 14 6.56 8.95 35.86
CA ILE A 14 6.72 9.07 34.41
C ILE A 14 7.34 7.77 33.90
N GLY A 15 6.49 6.83 33.49
CA GLY A 15 6.92 5.65 32.74
C GLY A 15 7.24 6.03 31.29
N ASN A 16 8.34 5.50 30.74
CA ASN A 16 8.73 5.77 29.35
C ASN A 16 7.61 5.34 28.39
N VAL A 17 7.10 6.30 27.63
CA VAL A 17 5.97 6.13 26.71
C VAL A 17 6.43 5.54 25.34
N ASN A 18 7.75 5.39 25.16
CA ASN A 18 8.39 4.89 23.94
C ASN A 18 7.83 3.53 23.48
N GLY A 19 7.38 3.48 22.22
CA GLY A 19 7.01 2.22 21.57
C GLY A 19 5.57 1.74 21.81
N GLN A 20 4.85 2.34 22.75
CA GLN A 20 3.38 2.32 22.70
C GLN A 20 2.93 2.85 21.34
N SER A 21 1.67 2.63 21.01
CA SER A 21 0.85 3.58 20.27
C SER A 21 0.89 5.05 20.79
N GLY A 22 1.80 5.43 21.72
CA GLY A 22 1.92 6.73 22.41
C GLY A 22 3.08 7.72 22.26
N ALA A 23 4.35 7.34 22.05
CA ALA A 23 5.47 8.32 22.03
C ALA A 23 6.61 7.94 21.04
N PRO A 24 7.78 8.58 20.99
CA PRO A 24 8.79 8.40 19.95
C PRO A 24 9.01 6.97 19.41
N ASP A 25 8.88 6.81 18.10
CA ASP A 25 9.88 6.21 17.24
C ASP A 25 11.08 7.14 17.33
N PRO A 26 12.27 6.59 17.56
CA PRO A 26 13.54 7.29 17.51
C PRO A 26 14.36 6.82 16.29
N ALA A 27 13.82 6.00 15.38
CA ALA A 27 14.56 5.32 14.31
C ALA A 27 14.42 6.00 12.95
N PHE A 28 14.36 7.32 13.03
CA PHE A 28 14.75 8.29 12.03
C PHE A 28 16.06 8.96 12.64
N GLY A 29 16.43 8.73 13.94
CA GLY A 29 17.33 9.57 14.78
C GLY A 29 17.26 9.36 16.32
N LYS A 30 16.53 10.19 17.13
CA LYS A 30 16.41 10.02 18.63
C LYS A 30 15.23 10.61 19.51
N ASN A 31 14.13 11.20 18.97
CA ASN A 31 13.18 12.27 19.49
C ASN A 31 13.48 13.83 19.29
N GLY A 32 13.26 14.47 18.11
CA GLY A 32 13.62 15.90 17.71
C GLY A 32 14.15 16.37 16.27
N LEU A 33 15.07 17.37 16.08
CA LEU A 33 15.26 18.34 14.91
C LEU A 33 15.57 17.88 13.41
N GLN A 34 16.46 18.41 12.50
CA GLN A 34 17.70 19.27 12.52
C GLN A 34 17.91 20.37 11.46
N THR A 35 17.60 20.25 10.15
CA THR A 35 17.61 21.34 9.10
C THR A 35 17.19 20.91 7.67
N THR A 36 16.21 21.56 7.02
CA THR A 36 16.18 21.56 5.52
C THR A 36 16.93 22.75 4.98
N ALA A 37 18.13 22.96 5.51
CA ALA A 37 18.93 24.05 5.05
C ALA A 37 19.26 23.82 3.58
N VAL A 38 18.77 24.70 2.71
CA VAL A 38 19.45 25.04 1.46
C VAL A 38 20.92 25.28 1.78
N PRO A 39 21.90 24.66 1.07
CA PRO A 39 23.27 25.17 1.06
C PRO A 39 23.41 26.50 0.27
N ILE A 40 22.51 27.45 0.52
CA ILE A 40 22.33 28.75 -0.15
C ILE A 40 21.80 29.74 0.92
N ASN A 41 21.88 31.07 0.70
CA ASN A 41 21.30 32.11 1.59
C ASN A 41 19.96 32.60 1.06
N VAL A 42 18.88 32.40 1.82
CA VAL A 42 17.51 32.39 1.30
C VAL A 42 16.59 33.12 2.39
N LEU A 43 15.39 33.73 2.13
CA LEU A 43 14.51 34.69 2.96
C LEU A 43 12.88 34.60 3.18
N GLN A 44 12.22 33.49 3.65
CA GLN A 44 10.79 32.93 3.68
C GLN A 44 10.46 31.52 2.95
N GLU A 45 10.78 30.22 3.36
CA GLU A 45 10.88 28.95 2.45
C GLU A 45 9.89 27.74 2.32
N GLU A 46 8.62 27.84 1.97
CA GLU A 46 7.65 26.98 2.69
C GLU A 46 7.40 25.47 2.29
N ALA A 47 6.71 24.60 3.10
CA ALA A 47 6.49 23.12 2.79
C ALA A 47 5.04 22.57 2.97
N ARG A 48 4.53 21.40 2.41
CA ARG A 48 3.10 20.89 2.58
C ARG A 48 2.57 19.30 2.59
N LYS A 49 3.03 18.08 2.04
CA LYS A 49 2.25 16.68 1.92
C LYS A 49 2.91 15.25 2.09
N VAL A 50 3.21 14.42 0.99
CA VAL A 50 3.97 13.13 0.68
C VAL A 50 3.37 11.75 0.09
N LEU A 51 4.03 10.95 -0.79
CA LEU A 51 3.75 9.48 -0.94
C LEU A 51 5.00 8.73 -0.65
N PRO A 52 4.86 7.42 -0.57
CA PRO A 52 5.94 6.55 -0.26
C PRO A 52 6.41 5.66 -1.38
N LEU A 53 7.55 5.05 -1.08
CA LEU A 53 7.92 3.73 -1.51
C LEU A 53 8.50 2.93 -0.34
N PRO A 54 8.77 1.63 -0.55
CA PRO A 54 9.55 0.82 0.37
C PRO A 54 10.88 1.45 0.84
N SER A 55 11.48 2.36 0.07
CA SER A 55 12.73 3.07 0.36
C SER A 55 12.57 4.41 1.10
N GLY A 56 11.37 5.00 1.08
CA GLY A 56 11.20 6.41 1.37
C GLY A 56 9.93 7.09 0.81
N MET A 57 10.00 8.38 0.44
CA MET A 57 8.91 9.41 0.32
C MET A 57 9.42 10.78 0.03
N TYR A 58 8.69 11.89 -0.34
CA TYR A 58 8.92 12.74 -1.54
C TYR A 58 9.34 14.34 -1.81
N VAL A 59 10.29 15.06 -1.15
CA VAL A 59 10.48 16.40 -0.40
C VAL A 59 10.00 17.77 -0.83
N VAL A 60 9.22 17.95 -1.89
CA VAL A 60 8.77 19.28 -2.39
C VAL A 60 8.50 20.38 -1.31
N THR A 61 8.55 21.62 -1.74
CA THR A 61 8.66 22.89 -1.01
C THR A 61 8.01 23.91 -1.95
N GLN A 62 8.14 25.19 -1.70
CA GLN A 62 8.48 26.07 -2.82
C GLN A 62 9.66 26.93 -2.48
N ILE A 63 10.58 27.26 -3.42
CA ILE A 63 11.63 28.31 -3.41
C ILE A 63 11.02 29.44 -4.13
N ASN A 64 11.03 30.59 -3.50
CA ASN A 64 10.77 31.90 -4.04
C ASN A 64 9.43 31.89 -4.75
N SER A 65 9.43 32.45 -5.96
CA SER A 65 8.69 31.90 -7.07
C SER A 65 9.50 30.87 -7.92
N THR A 66 10.74 30.53 -7.53
CA THR A 66 11.73 29.77 -8.31
C THR A 66 12.16 28.39 -7.75
N ALA A 67 12.09 27.29 -8.52
CA ALA A 67 11.97 25.90 -7.99
C ALA A 67 13.18 24.89 -7.76
N VAL A 68 12.92 23.67 -7.18
CA VAL A 68 13.81 22.53 -6.70
C VAL A 68 13.06 21.13 -6.60
N VAL A 69 13.59 19.87 -6.73
CA VAL A 69 12.86 18.52 -6.62
C VAL A 69 13.77 17.29 -6.19
N ALA A 70 14.25 17.29 -4.93
CA ALA A 70 15.26 16.50 -4.14
C ALA A 70 14.91 15.37 -3.02
N ARG A 71 15.83 14.54 -2.37
CA ARG A 71 15.76 13.21 -1.56
C ARG A 71 16.67 13.03 -0.29
N TYR A 72 16.22 13.01 0.99
CA TYR A 72 16.89 12.18 2.07
C TYR A 72 15.94 10.88 2.24
N LEU A 73 16.27 9.83 3.03
CA LEU A 73 15.71 8.41 3.02
C LEU A 73 14.69 8.01 4.12
N ASN A 74 14.15 6.76 4.11
CA ASN A 74 13.39 6.07 5.20
C ASN A 74 13.87 6.37 6.65
N ASN A 75 15.19 6.35 6.83
CA ASN A 75 15.88 6.58 8.11
C ASN A 75 16.39 8.01 8.27
N GLY A 76 16.41 8.79 7.18
CA GLY A 76 16.99 10.12 7.14
C GLY A 76 18.47 10.12 6.95
N ALA A 77 18.92 9.45 5.89
CA ALA A 77 20.21 9.72 5.26
C ALA A 77 19.98 10.36 3.88
N ILE A 78 20.76 11.37 3.46
CA ILE A 78 20.55 12.07 2.18
C ILE A 78 20.76 11.11 1.04
N ASP A 79 19.70 10.83 0.28
CA ASP A 79 19.80 10.04 -0.93
C ASP A 79 20.26 10.96 -2.06
N THR A 80 21.53 11.34 -1.92
CA THR A 80 22.32 12.14 -2.85
C THR A 80 22.31 11.58 -4.29
N SER A 81 21.79 10.37 -4.53
CA SER A 81 21.86 9.66 -5.82
C SER A 81 20.86 10.13 -6.88
N TYR A 82 19.73 10.72 -6.47
CA TYR A 82 18.71 11.19 -7.42
C TYR A 82 19.14 12.58 -7.90
N GLY A 83 19.88 12.67 -9.01
CA GLY A 83 20.48 13.91 -9.52
C GLY A 83 21.54 14.55 -8.59
N GLN A 84 21.98 15.77 -8.91
CA GLN A 84 23.12 16.48 -8.27
C GLN A 84 22.89 16.76 -6.77
N ASN A 85 23.31 15.82 -5.91
CA ASN A 85 23.11 15.77 -4.45
C ASN A 85 21.69 15.38 -4.01
N GLY A 86 21.00 14.57 -4.82
CA GLY A 86 19.69 14.06 -4.46
C GLY A 86 18.62 15.10 -4.73
N TYR A 87 18.68 15.81 -5.87
CA TYR A 87 18.33 17.20 -6.19
C TYR A 87 18.28 17.18 -7.82
N SER A 88 17.39 17.83 -8.63
CA SER A 88 17.13 17.60 -10.14
C SER A 88 16.33 18.63 -11.10
N ALA A 89 16.88 19.44 -12.07
CA ALA A 89 16.34 20.59 -12.97
C ALA A 89 14.98 21.37 -12.78
N GLN A 90 14.94 22.69 -13.09
CA GLN A 90 13.98 23.73 -12.62
C GLN A 90 12.62 23.85 -13.24
N VAL A 91 11.64 24.28 -12.44
CA VAL A 91 10.24 24.32 -12.86
C VAL A 91 9.52 25.58 -12.43
N ASP A 92 9.41 26.47 -13.41
CA ASP A 92 8.51 27.59 -13.34
C ASP A 92 7.09 27.07 -12.93
N GLY A 93 6.54 27.40 -11.75
CA GLY A 93 5.08 27.43 -11.62
C GLY A 93 4.42 27.04 -10.27
N VAL A 94 3.18 27.49 -9.88
CA VAL A 94 2.61 27.52 -8.48
C VAL A 94 2.05 26.22 -8.07
N ALA A 95 2.57 25.73 -6.96
CA ALA A 95 2.48 24.37 -6.55
C ALA A 95 1.12 23.93 -5.97
N VAL A 96 0.72 22.64 -6.16
CA VAL A 96 -0.66 22.15 -5.95
C VAL A 96 -0.92 21.10 -4.61
N ASP A 97 -1.18 19.71 -4.45
CA ASP A 97 -1.71 18.56 -3.49
C ASP A 97 -1.27 17.07 -3.96
N ALA A 98 -1.86 15.79 -3.74
CA ALA A 98 -1.58 14.47 -4.52
C ALA A 98 -1.95 12.90 -4.23
N ALA A 99 -1.67 11.91 -5.20
CA ALA A 99 -1.22 10.43 -5.19
C ALA A 99 -0.65 9.57 -6.46
N LEU A 100 0.22 8.52 -6.29
CA LEU A 100 1.16 7.70 -7.22
C LEU A 100 0.73 6.86 -8.50
N GLN A 101 1.52 6.82 -9.63
CA GLN A 101 1.62 5.59 -10.53
C GLN A 101 2.65 4.58 -10.01
N SER A 102 2.22 3.32 -9.99
CA SER A 102 2.99 2.08 -10.05
C SER A 102 4.53 2.13 -10.17
N ASP A 103 5.11 2.72 -11.22
CA ASP A 103 6.48 2.46 -11.69
C ASP A 103 7.59 3.25 -10.96
N GLY A 104 7.39 3.54 -9.67
CA GLY A 104 8.38 4.23 -8.80
C GLY A 104 8.65 5.68 -9.23
N LYS A 105 7.70 6.21 -9.98
CA LYS A 105 7.80 7.28 -10.97
C LYS A 105 7.19 8.55 -10.25
N VAL A 106 7.70 9.79 -10.41
CA VAL A 106 7.34 11.02 -9.59
C VAL A 106 6.52 12.14 -10.27
N VAL A 107 5.40 12.62 -9.70
CA VAL A 107 4.59 13.75 -10.25
C VAL A 107 4.36 14.88 -9.21
N ILE A 108 4.67 16.14 -9.51
CA ILE A 108 4.01 17.32 -9.00
C ILE A 108 3.30 17.97 -10.14
N ILE A 109 2.03 17.83 -10.32
CA ILE A 109 1.24 19.01 -10.73
C ILE A 109 1.92 20.41 -10.62
N THR A 110 2.86 20.92 -11.60
CA THR A 110 3.60 22.22 -12.27
C THR A 110 2.91 23.50 -13.01
N GLY A 111 3.31 24.81 -13.10
CA GLY A 111 2.73 26.01 -13.85
C GLY A 111 1.28 26.13 -14.51
N SER A 112 1.09 26.63 -15.77
CA SER A 112 0.03 26.25 -16.78
C SER A 112 0.53 25.39 -18.02
N SER A 113 -0.12 24.31 -18.56
CA SER A 113 0.42 23.07 -19.30
C SER A 113 0.11 21.57 -18.87
N VAL A 114 1.02 20.67 -18.31
CA VAL A 114 0.92 19.26 -17.63
C VAL A 114 2.20 18.19 -17.42
N VAL A 115 3.25 18.34 -16.52
CA VAL A 115 4.77 17.91 -16.28
C VAL A 115 5.36 16.42 -16.27
N ARG A 116 6.67 16.08 -15.99
CA ARG A 116 7.23 14.69 -15.62
C ARG A 116 8.57 14.41 -14.89
N PHE A 117 8.55 13.77 -13.70
CA PHE A 117 9.75 13.44 -12.93
C PHE A 117 10.16 11.96 -12.77
N THR A 118 11.18 11.50 -13.49
CA THR A 118 11.78 10.17 -13.35
C THR A 118 12.15 9.83 -11.91
N THR A 119 12.15 8.52 -11.65
CA THR A 119 12.71 7.81 -10.49
C THR A 119 14.12 8.29 -10.05
N ASN A 120 14.78 9.10 -10.88
CA ASN A 120 16.17 9.51 -10.78
C ASN A 120 16.36 11.03 -10.73
N GLY A 121 15.37 11.82 -11.19
CA GLY A 121 15.55 13.26 -11.36
C GLY A 121 16.38 13.66 -12.58
N LEU A 122 16.09 13.07 -13.75
CA LEU A 122 16.37 13.63 -15.09
C LEU A 122 15.12 13.72 -16.01
N LEU A 123 14.97 14.77 -16.86
CA LEU A 123 13.82 15.05 -17.75
C LEU A 123 13.29 13.74 -18.40
N ASP A 124 12.01 13.37 -18.24
CA ASP A 124 11.39 12.28 -19.02
C ASP A 124 10.59 12.84 -20.21
N ASN A 125 11.37 13.29 -21.20
CA ASN A 125 10.99 13.68 -22.55
C ASN A 125 10.05 12.67 -23.28
N THR A 126 9.72 11.52 -22.69
CA THR A 126 8.91 10.46 -23.32
C THR A 126 7.39 10.62 -23.16
N PHE A 127 6.93 11.70 -22.54
CA PHE A 127 5.63 12.27 -22.89
C PHE A 127 5.92 13.72 -23.20
N SER A 128 5.57 14.10 -24.42
CA SER A 128 5.70 15.45 -24.99
C SER A 128 7.07 16.16 -25.01
N ASP A 129 8.16 15.39 -25.10
CA ASP A 129 9.44 15.75 -25.76
C ASP A 129 10.59 16.41 -24.98
N ASP A 130 10.35 17.12 -23.87
CA ASP A 130 11.44 17.72 -23.08
C ASP A 130 11.14 17.97 -21.59
N GLY A 131 10.02 18.57 -21.25
CA GLY A 131 9.75 19.25 -20.00
C GLY A 131 8.31 19.71 -19.95
N ILE A 132 7.96 21.01 -20.19
CA ILE A 132 6.69 21.86 -20.19
C ILE A 132 5.81 21.98 -21.49
N GLN A 133 4.45 21.86 -21.46
CA GLN A 133 3.52 21.60 -22.60
C GLN A 133 2.00 21.90 -22.41
N THR A 134 1.49 22.87 -23.16
CA THR A 134 0.57 24.01 -22.90
C THR A 134 -0.92 23.83 -23.23
N VAL A 135 -1.69 24.93 -23.27
CA VAL A 135 -2.95 25.15 -23.99
C VAL A 135 -3.09 26.67 -24.33
N ASN A 136 -3.88 27.10 -25.32
CA ASN A 136 -3.94 28.52 -25.80
C ASN A 136 -5.36 29.12 -25.92
N SER A 137 -5.49 30.44 -25.67
CA SER A 137 -6.70 31.23 -25.30
C SER A 137 -6.78 31.68 -23.80
N SER A 138 -7.81 31.33 -22.98
CA SER A 138 -8.06 31.88 -21.61
C SER A 138 -8.54 30.87 -20.47
N SER A 139 -9.81 30.77 -20.07
CA SER A 139 -10.30 30.36 -18.74
C SER A 139 -10.32 28.88 -18.17
N ILE A 140 -9.42 27.87 -18.39
CA ILE A 140 -9.43 26.48 -17.71
C ILE A 140 -8.37 26.21 -16.59
N SER A 141 -8.77 25.82 -15.36
CA SER A 141 -7.87 25.68 -14.18
C SER A 141 -7.65 24.29 -13.61
N ILE A 142 -6.75 24.07 -12.61
CA ILE A 142 -6.44 22.87 -11.76
C ILE A 142 -6.07 23.20 -10.21
N ARG A 143 -6.07 22.26 -9.19
CA ARG A 143 -5.99 22.23 -7.63
C ARG A 143 -6.41 20.95 -6.66
N SER A 144 -6.02 19.63 -6.76
CA SER A 144 -5.89 18.37 -5.86
C SER A 144 -5.20 17.18 -6.61
N VAL A 145 -5.09 15.84 -6.30
CA VAL A 145 -5.00 14.64 -7.27
C VAL A 145 -4.46 13.20 -6.86
N GLY A 146 -4.37 12.18 -7.76
CA GLY A 146 -3.96 10.74 -7.72
C GLY A 146 -3.76 10.08 -9.15
N VAL A 147 -3.27 8.82 -9.34
CA VAL A 147 -3.37 7.94 -10.60
C VAL A 147 -4.39 6.77 -10.65
N GLN A 148 -4.87 6.33 -11.82
CA GLN A 148 -5.34 4.95 -12.05
C GLN A 148 -4.69 4.35 -13.29
N ASP A 149 -4.69 3.03 -13.37
CA ASP A 149 -4.25 2.20 -14.51
C ASP A 149 -2.91 2.57 -15.15
N GLY A 150 -2.07 3.25 -14.38
CA GLY A 150 -0.76 3.70 -14.81
C GLY A 150 -0.77 4.96 -15.68
N LYS A 151 -1.75 5.89 -15.62
CA LYS A 151 -1.65 7.18 -16.37
C LYS A 151 -2.28 8.47 -15.70
N ILE A 152 -2.09 9.71 -16.23
CA ILE A 152 -2.09 10.96 -15.39
C ILE A 152 -3.52 11.29 -15.22
N VAL A 153 -3.97 11.51 -13.99
CA VAL A 153 -5.19 12.24 -13.84
C VAL A 153 -5.06 13.62 -13.11
N VAL A 154 -6.05 14.50 -13.22
CA VAL A 154 -6.08 15.92 -12.87
C VAL A 154 -7.56 16.33 -12.70
N ALA A 155 -7.94 17.56 -12.43
CA ALA A 155 -9.19 18.15 -11.86
C ALA A 155 -9.04 19.70 -11.95
N GLY A 156 -9.87 20.68 -11.50
CA GLY A 156 -9.68 22.09 -11.96
C GLY A 156 -10.74 23.18 -12.18
N SER A 157 -11.11 23.67 -13.40
CA SER A 157 -12.46 24.15 -13.88
C SER A 157 -12.51 24.68 -15.35
N ARG A 158 -13.69 25.12 -15.85
CA ARG A 158 -14.01 25.89 -17.08
C ARG A 158 -15.07 27.00 -16.90
N THR A 159 -14.73 28.26 -16.73
CA THR A 159 -15.80 29.22 -16.46
C THR A 159 -16.65 29.52 -17.68
N VAL A 160 -17.98 29.38 -17.63
CA VAL A 160 -18.85 29.59 -18.81
C VAL A 160 -19.95 30.61 -18.51
N LEU A 161 -19.76 31.88 -18.88
CA LEU A 161 -20.83 32.89 -18.80
C LEU A 161 -21.35 33.04 -17.36
N ALA A 162 -20.45 33.16 -16.38
CA ALA A 162 -20.73 32.98 -14.94
C ALA A 162 -21.10 31.56 -14.52
N GLU A 163 -21.88 30.86 -15.36
CA GLU A 163 -22.36 29.51 -15.14
C GLU A 163 -21.29 28.43 -15.39
N ALA A 164 -21.55 27.19 -14.94
CA ALA A 164 -20.55 26.13 -14.99
C ALA A 164 -21.01 24.72 -14.55
N ASP A 165 -20.30 23.89 -13.78
CA ASP A 165 -20.73 22.51 -13.43
C ASP A 165 -19.58 21.49 -13.42
N ILE A 166 -18.90 21.36 -12.27
CA ILE A 166 -17.84 20.53 -11.61
C ILE A 166 -17.47 19.05 -11.95
N ALA A 167 -16.18 18.59 -11.80
CA ALA A 167 -15.29 18.57 -12.98
C ALA A 167 -14.10 17.69 -13.43
N VAL A 168 -13.83 17.61 -14.79
CA VAL A 168 -13.39 16.40 -15.58
C VAL A 168 -12.31 16.33 -16.77
N LEU A 169 -11.19 17.08 -17.06
CA LEU A 169 -9.89 16.75 -17.88
C LEU A 169 -9.47 15.30 -18.13
N ARG A 170 -8.54 15.01 -19.06
CA ARG A 170 -7.99 13.65 -19.27
C ARG A 170 -6.52 13.45 -20.04
N TYR A 171 -5.22 13.43 -19.63
CA TYR A 171 -3.95 13.09 -20.45
C TYR A 171 -3.17 11.68 -20.31
N LYS A 172 -3.20 10.74 -21.31
CA LYS A 172 -2.29 9.55 -21.61
C LYS A 172 -0.84 9.57 -21.09
N ALA A 173 -0.23 8.41 -20.83
CA ALA A 173 1.21 8.20 -20.56
C ALA A 173 2.28 8.64 -21.62
N ASP A 174 1.89 9.12 -22.81
CA ASP A 174 2.76 9.55 -23.92
C ASP A 174 2.71 11.06 -24.30
N GLY A 175 1.79 11.85 -23.74
CA GLY A 175 1.71 13.28 -24.08
C GLY A 175 0.97 13.54 -25.38
N SER A 176 0.13 12.59 -25.85
CA SER A 176 -0.97 12.84 -26.78
C SER A 176 -2.42 12.54 -26.30
N LEU A 177 -3.43 13.17 -26.91
CA LEU A 177 -4.85 13.14 -26.59
C LEU A 177 -5.46 11.68 -26.49
N ASP A 178 -5.74 11.08 -25.30
CA ASP A 178 -6.49 9.78 -25.22
C ASP A 178 -7.97 9.95 -25.47
N THR A 179 -8.42 10.03 -26.70
CA THR A 179 -9.85 10.20 -26.99
C THR A 179 -10.77 9.02 -26.55
N SER A 180 -10.29 8.00 -25.79
CA SER A 180 -11.13 6.86 -25.35
C SER A 180 -11.93 7.11 -24.07
N PHE A 181 -11.47 8.02 -23.22
CA PHE A 181 -12.40 8.81 -22.42
C PHE A 181 -13.10 9.76 -23.40
N SER A 182 -14.44 9.76 -23.43
CA SER A 182 -15.37 10.56 -24.29
C SER A 182 -14.81 11.62 -25.33
N ASP A 183 -14.03 11.13 -26.30
CA ASP A 183 -13.82 11.48 -27.73
C ASP A 183 -12.93 12.62 -28.32
N ASP A 184 -12.41 13.65 -27.65
CA ASP A 184 -11.11 14.28 -28.05
C ASP A 184 -10.11 14.84 -27.00
N GLY A 185 -10.50 15.25 -25.77
CA GLY A 185 -9.91 16.19 -24.76
C GLY A 185 -10.57 16.63 -23.39
N LEU A 186 -11.50 17.56 -22.92
CA LEU A 186 -12.82 18.35 -23.12
C LEU A 186 -14.14 17.83 -22.33
N GLN A 187 -14.62 18.22 -21.13
CA GLN A 187 -16.01 17.84 -20.63
C GLN A 187 -16.57 18.79 -19.53
N THR A 188 -17.76 19.51 -19.58
CA THR A 188 -18.49 20.31 -18.48
C THR A 188 -19.85 19.68 -18.04
N THR A 189 -20.32 19.64 -16.76
CA THR A 189 -21.60 18.96 -16.34
C THR A 189 -22.20 19.34 -14.97
N ASN A 190 -23.52 19.39 -14.65
CA ASN A 190 -24.86 19.44 -15.27
C ASN A 190 -25.92 19.18 -14.16
N PHE A 191 -26.72 20.17 -13.75
CA PHE A 191 -27.66 20.17 -12.60
C PHE A 191 -29.00 20.92 -12.74
N GLY A 192 -28.98 22.16 -13.24
CA GLY A 192 -29.91 23.25 -12.92
C GLY A 192 -29.26 24.61 -13.27
N GLN A 193 -29.43 25.72 -12.54
CA GLN A 193 -29.03 27.08 -12.99
C GLN A 193 -28.69 28.08 -11.83
N ASN A 194 -27.59 28.88 -11.90
CA ASN A 194 -27.09 29.99 -11.01
C ASN A 194 -26.43 29.75 -9.59
N THR A 195 -25.42 28.88 -9.40
CA THR A 195 -24.75 28.55 -8.09
C THR A 195 -23.28 28.17 -8.25
N GLN A 196 -22.38 28.92 -7.62
CA GLN A 196 -20.94 28.68 -7.67
C GLN A 196 -20.61 27.35 -7.10
N ASP A 197 -20.13 26.38 -7.90
CA ASP A 197 -19.55 25.09 -7.46
C ASP A 197 -17.97 25.10 -7.45
N ASN A 198 -17.21 24.13 -6.90
CA ASN A 198 -15.72 24.20 -6.84
C ASN A 198 -14.96 22.98 -6.38
N GLY A 199 -14.10 22.41 -7.18
CA GLY A 199 -13.14 21.50 -6.58
C GLY A 199 -12.32 22.05 -5.37
N LEU A 200 -11.75 21.22 -4.47
CA LEU A 200 -10.42 21.38 -3.82
C LEU A 200 -9.68 20.06 -3.27
N ALA A 201 -10.01 18.74 -3.49
CA ALA A 201 -9.20 17.56 -2.95
C ALA A 201 -8.99 16.13 -3.67
N LEU A 202 -8.02 15.16 -3.40
CA LEU A 202 -7.90 13.76 -4.01
C LEU A 202 -7.06 12.45 -3.60
N ALA A 203 -7.59 11.23 -3.97
CA ALA A 203 -7.26 9.75 -4.01
C ALA A 203 -7.45 8.78 -5.23
N ILE A 204 -7.03 7.48 -5.07
CA ILE A 204 -7.07 6.25 -5.96
C ILE A 204 -7.66 4.89 -5.47
N GLN A 205 -8.81 4.39 -6.01
CA GLN A 205 -9.35 3.02 -5.84
C GLN A 205 -9.79 2.46 -7.19
N GLY A 206 -9.19 1.32 -7.55
CA GLY A 206 -9.59 0.52 -8.70
C GLY A 206 -9.81 1.40 -9.94
N ASP A 207 -10.84 1.03 -10.67
CA ASP A 207 -11.32 1.65 -11.89
C ASP A 207 -12.32 2.80 -11.66
N LYS A 208 -12.75 3.19 -10.43
CA LYS A 208 -13.78 4.29 -10.17
C LYS A 208 -12.99 5.48 -9.68
N ILE A 209 -13.62 6.65 -9.65
CA ILE A 209 -12.90 7.87 -9.89
C ILE A 209 -13.31 9.14 -9.09
N VAL A 210 -14.19 9.08 -8.13
CA VAL A 210 -14.68 10.13 -7.20
C VAL A 210 -14.49 11.77 -7.31
N VAL A 211 -14.64 12.53 -8.43
CA VAL A 211 -14.75 14.05 -8.74
C VAL A 211 -15.26 15.17 -7.75
N ALA A 212 -15.06 15.13 -6.45
CA ALA A 212 -15.50 16.14 -5.50
C ALA A 212 -15.43 17.73 -5.74
N GLY A 213 -15.86 18.60 -4.80
CA GLY A 213 -15.78 20.11 -4.88
C GLY A 213 -16.64 20.92 -3.88
N THR A 214 -17.10 22.16 -4.16
CA THR A 214 -18.20 22.94 -3.60
C THR A 214 -19.28 23.51 -4.52
N SER A 215 -20.20 24.44 -4.11
CA SER A 215 -21.54 24.95 -4.69
C SER A 215 -22.28 26.23 -4.02
N SER A 216 -21.91 26.80 -2.83
CA SER A 216 -22.45 28.05 -2.13
C SER A 216 -22.11 28.24 -0.64
N GLY A 217 -22.24 27.14 0.08
CA GLY A 217 -22.67 26.89 1.46
C GLY A 217 -23.04 25.42 1.87
N TYR A 218 -23.66 24.59 1.01
CA TYR A 218 -24.17 23.21 1.02
C TYR A 218 -23.59 22.00 0.15
N LEU A 219 -22.59 21.08 0.43
CA LEU A 219 -22.16 19.71 -0.23
C LEU A 219 -22.56 19.24 -1.71
N ALA A 220 -22.07 18.17 -2.40
CA ALA A 220 -22.44 17.74 -3.80
C ALA A 220 -21.82 16.43 -4.50
N ILE A 221 -22.01 15.14 -4.17
CA ILE A 221 -21.26 13.90 -4.61
C ILE A 221 -21.22 13.26 -6.08
N VAL A 222 -20.87 13.99 -7.16
CA VAL A 222 -20.78 13.77 -8.68
C VAL A 222 -20.30 12.56 -9.61
N ARG A 223 -20.22 11.24 -9.26
CA ARG A 223 -19.68 10.00 -9.99
C ARG A 223 -19.65 9.75 -11.57
N TYR A 224 -18.60 10.06 -12.38
CA TYR A 224 -18.26 9.60 -13.81
C TYR A 224 -17.28 8.40 -14.10
N ASN A 225 -17.54 7.49 -15.06
CA ASN A 225 -16.78 6.25 -15.45
C ASN A 225 -15.26 6.40 -15.65
N SER A 226 -14.53 5.32 -15.97
CA SER A 226 -13.28 5.36 -16.76
C SER A 226 -13.46 5.65 -18.28
N ASP A 227 -14.65 6.11 -18.75
CA ASP A 227 -15.00 6.79 -20.04
C ASP A 227 -15.89 8.10 -19.97
N GLY A 228 -17.21 8.11 -19.64
CA GLY A 228 -18.00 9.28 -19.09
C GLY A 228 -19.48 9.76 -19.53
N SER A 229 -20.70 9.45 -18.89
CA SER A 229 -22.27 9.37 -19.17
C SER A 229 -23.41 9.37 -18.11
N LEU A 230 -23.14 9.24 -16.83
CA LEU A 230 -24.08 9.56 -15.76
C LEU A 230 -24.53 8.36 -14.84
N ASP A 231 -24.10 8.31 -13.53
CA ASP A 231 -23.74 7.04 -12.82
C ASP A 231 -24.86 6.22 -12.24
N THR A 232 -25.27 5.32 -13.12
CA THR A 232 -26.17 4.20 -12.97
C THR A 232 -26.12 3.51 -11.59
N SER A 233 -24.91 3.27 -11.11
CA SER A 233 -24.48 2.41 -9.98
C SER A 233 -23.61 3.14 -8.94
N PHE A 234 -23.88 4.41 -8.72
CA PHE A 234 -23.88 4.91 -7.36
C PHE A 234 -25.22 5.50 -7.17
N SER A 235 -26.21 4.67 -6.87
CA SER A 235 -27.53 5.13 -6.56
C SER A 235 -28.25 5.88 -7.68
N GLN A 236 -27.77 5.94 -8.91
CA GLN A 236 -28.63 6.15 -10.07
C GLN A 236 -28.98 7.59 -10.58
N ASP A 237 -28.89 8.77 -9.90
CA ASP A 237 -29.34 10.10 -10.50
C ASP A 237 -28.38 11.24 -10.84
N GLY A 238 -27.14 11.15 -10.46
CA GLY A 238 -26.51 12.34 -10.02
C GLY A 238 -26.82 12.90 -8.62
N LYS A 239 -27.66 13.90 -8.37
CA LYS A 239 -27.66 14.62 -7.07
C LYS A 239 -28.42 13.95 -5.89
N VAL A 240 -27.76 13.87 -4.74
CA VAL A 240 -28.46 13.86 -3.41
C VAL A 240 -28.37 15.29 -2.88
N THR A 241 -28.80 15.60 -1.64
CA THR A 241 -28.38 16.81 -0.91
C THR A 241 -28.15 16.59 0.64
N TYR A 242 -27.65 17.54 1.50
CA TYR A 242 -27.46 17.34 2.99
C TYR A 242 -27.51 18.60 3.95
N ASP A 243 -28.24 19.60 3.50
CA ASP A 243 -28.44 21.04 3.76
C ASP A 243 -28.35 21.73 5.15
N ASN A 244 -27.37 21.49 6.04
CA ASN A 244 -27.23 22.30 7.29
C ASN A 244 -26.32 23.55 7.19
N VAL A 245 -26.52 24.63 7.93
CA VAL A 245 -26.32 26.06 7.54
C VAL A 245 -25.01 27.05 7.52
N ALA A 246 -23.68 26.74 7.53
CA ALA A 246 -22.39 27.52 7.70
C ALA A 246 -21.03 26.76 8.10
N PHE A 247 -20.66 25.58 7.56
CA PHE A 247 -19.47 24.68 7.71
C PHE A 247 -18.20 25.48 7.22
N SER A 248 -17.56 25.26 6.07
CA SER A 248 -16.66 26.17 5.30
C SER A 248 -16.12 25.37 4.08
N PRO A 249 -15.22 25.86 3.16
CA PRO A 249 -14.52 24.98 2.17
C PRO A 249 -12.90 25.01 2.10
N ALA A 250 -12.07 24.05 1.52
CA ALA A 250 -10.55 23.90 1.49
C ALA A 250 -9.89 22.63 0.69
N LEU A 251 -8.58 22.15 0.78
CA LEU A 251 -7.57 21.53 -0.23
C LEU A 251 -6.88 20.01 -0.44
N SER A 252 -7.37 18.69 -0.35
CA SER A 252 -6.64 17.32 -0.70
C SER A 252 -7.24 15.85 -0.40
N VAL A 253 -6.90 14.58 -0.90
CA VAL A 253 -7.45 13.20 -0.37
C VAL A 253 -6.69 11.77 -0.46
N ALA A 254 -7.25 10.56 -0.08
CA ALA A 254 -6.96 9.14 -0.58
C ALA A 254 -8.07 8.00 -0.41
N ILE A 255 -7.77 6.67 -0.35
CA ILE A 255 -8.67 5.44 -0.34
C ILE A 255 -8.44 4.39 0.79
N GLN A 256 -9.36 3.48 1.17
CA GLN A 256 -9.11 2.33 2.11
C GLN A 256 -9.83 0.99 1.70
N GLY A 257 -10.04 0.76 0.39
CA GLY A 257 -11.06 -0.14 -0.18
C GLY A 257 -12.08 0.73 -0.93
N ASN A 258 -13.40 0.71 -0.64
CA ASN A 258 -14.43 1.69 -1.02
C ASN A 258 -15.14 2.85 -0.14
N LYS A 259 -14.70 3.63 0.92
CA LYS A 259 -15.41 4.75 1.74
C LYS A 259 -14.85 6.24 1.93
N ILE A 260 -15.57 7.32 1.76
CA ILE A 260 -15.02 8.65 1.31
C ILE A 260 -14.42 9.71 2.39
N LEU A 261 -14.48 11.08 2.50
CA LEU A 261 -14.22 12.04 3.69
C LEU A 261 -13.97 13.61 3.40
N VAL A 262 -14.81 14.64 3.74
CA VAL A 262 -14.95 16.08 3.24
C VAL A 262 -14.89 17.45 4.17
N PRO A 263 -14.09 17.85 5.24
CA PRO A 263 -14.36 18.97 6.28
C PRO A 263 -15.29 20.32 6.29
N GLY A 264 -15.25 21.25 7.32
CA GLY A 264 -16.36 22.27 7.61
C GLY A 264 -16.36 23.50 8.66
N GLY A 265 -17.15 23.61 9.82
CA GLY A 265 -17.45 24.74 10.85
C GLY A 265 -18.15 24.72 12.37
N LEU A 266 -18.57 23.72 13.29
CA LEU A 266 -19.87 23.43 14.16
C LEU A 266 -20.22 23.95 15.66
N ASN A 267 -20.20 25.24 16.11
CA ASN A 267 -20.18 25.87 17.53
C ASN A 267 -18.95 26.30 18.58
N ASN A 268 -17.56 26.20 18.77
CA ASN A 268 -16.09 25.85 18.29
C ASN A 268 -15.26 24.41 18.26
N ASP A 269 -14.87 23.66 17.13
CA ASP A 269 -14.23 22.25 16.88
C ASP A 269 -13.74 21.88 15.41
N PHE A 270 -13.00 20.77 15.09
CA PHE A 270 -12.81 20.18 13.68
C PHE A 270 -13.86 19.26 12.99
N ALA A 271 -13.65 17.99 12.48
CA ALA A 271 -14.55 17.33 11.45
C ALA A 271 -14.50 15.75 11.09
N VAL A 272 -15.55 14.90 10.74
CA VAL A 272 -15.35 13.46 10.17
C VAL A 272 -16.31 12.53 9.23
N VAL A 273 -17.39 12.92 8.48
CA VAL A 273 -18.54 12.10 7.90
C VAL A 273 -18.20 10.72 7.26
N ARG A 274 -19.05 9.66 7.29
CA ARG A 274 -19.13 8.49 6.32
C ARG A 274 -20.21 8.71 5.21
N TYR A 275 -20.30 7.90 4.17
CA TYR A 275 -21.44 7.61 3.26
C TYR A 275 -21.32 6.15 2.78
N ASN A 276 -21.96 5.62 1.70
CA ASN A 276 -21.69 4.25 1.18
C ASN A 276 -21.67 4.13 -0.33
N SER A 277 -20.89 3.21 -0.92
CA SER A 277 -20.31 3.21 -2.28
C SER A 277 -21.28 3.19 -3.45
N ASP A 278 -22.54 3.51 -3.19
CA ASP A 278 -23.60 3.65 -4.15
C ASP A 278 -24.56 4.84 -3.72
N GLY A 279 -25.06 5.09 -2.47
CA GLY A 279 -25.76 6.36 -2.10
C GLY A 279 -26.93 6.72 -1.09
N THR A 280 -27.81 5.96 -0.35
CA THR A 280 -28.83 6.51 0.69
C THR A 280 -28.21 6.55 2.04
N LEU A 281 -28.50 7.27 3.15
CA LEU A 281 -27.91 7.02 4.53
C LEU A 281 -27.66 5.46 4.79
N ASP A 282 -26.55 4.91 5.40
CA ASP A 282 -26.27 3.47 5.86
C ASP A 282 -25.59 3.62 7.17
N THR A 283 -26.07 3.03 8.23
CA THR A 283 -25.68 3.57 9.51
C THR A 283 -24.26 3.12 10.02
N THR A 284 -24.18 2.26 11.04
CA THR A 284 -23.00 1.90 11.90
C THR A 284 -22.37 2.98 12.82
N PHE A 285 -21.69 4.05 12.34
CA PHE A 285 -20.89 4.96 13.22
C PHE A 285 -21.66 5.93 14.13
N GLY A 286 -21.24 7.19 14.27
CA GLY A 286 -21.74 8.20 15.22
C GLY A 286 -23.19 8.18 15.71
N LYS A 287 -23.91 9.23 15.39
CA LYS A 287 -25.37 9.29 15.43
C LYS A 287 -25.62 9.82 14.02
N SER A 288 -26.49 9.14 13.29
CA SER A 288 -26.43 8.91 11.85
C SER A 288 -25.49 9.80 11.12
N GLY A 289 -24.54 9.23 10.47
CA GLY A 289 -23.59 10.05 9.80
C GLY A 289 -22.68 11.03 10.57
N VAL A 290 -23.09 11.89 11.50
CA VAL A 290 -22.24 12.93 12.13
C VAL A 290 -21.51 12.37 13.38
N LEU A 291 -20.65 13.13 14.07
CA LEU A 291 -19.70 12.68 15.12
C LEU A 291 -18.69 13.78 15.51
N THR A 292 -18.96 14.50 16.59
CA THR A 292 -18.27 15.77 16.87
C THR A 292 -17.11 15.77 17.89
N THR A 293 -16.19 16.77 18.05
CA THR A 293 -14.92 16.77 18.87
C THR A 293 -14.07 18.13 19.05
N ASP A 294 -14.06 18.76 20.25
CA ASP A 294 -13.47 20.06 20.78
C ASP A 294 -12.02 20.13 21.39
N VAL A 295 -11.06 21.01 20.98
CA VAL A 295 -9.60 20.73 21.18
C VAL A 295 -8.54 21.64 21.89
N GLY A 296 -8.42 22.93 21.65
CA GLY A 296 -7.59 23.96 22.31
C GLY A 296 -8.38 25.16 22.92
N ASP A 297 -8.73 26.26 22.20
CA ASP A 297 -9.79 27.22 22.68
C ASP A 297 -10.51 28.15 21.67
N GLN A 298 -11.83 27.99 21.74
CA GLN A 298 -13.04 28.80 21.49
C GLN A 298 -13.19 29.77 20.28
N PHE A 299 -12.39 29.78 19.19
CA PHE A 299 -12.60 30.62 17.97
C PHE A 299 -12.10 30.10 16.58
N ASN A 300 -12.96 29.97 15.51
CA ASN A 300 -12.74 29.83 14.01
C ASN A 300 -12.74 28.47 13.15
N GLU A 301 -13.28 27.27 13.46
CA GLU A 301 -12.41 26.13 13.82
C GLU A 301 -12.03 24.81 13.03
N SER A 302 -10.89 24.64 12.35
CA SER A 302 -10.80 23.80 11.10
C SER A 302 -9.54 22.88 10.81
N ALA A 303 -9.27 21.94 9.81
CA ALA A 303 -9.91 21.11 8.69
C ALA A 303 -9.85 21.25 7.05
N ARG A 304 -8.86 20.78 6.20
CA ARG A 304 -8.54 21.02 4.69
C ARG A 304 -8.07 19.82 3.74
N THR A 305 -8.07 18.49 3.98
CA THR A 305 -7.19 17.61 3.10
C THR A 305 -7.35 16.08 3.20
N VAL A 306 -6.55 15.10 2.63
CA VAL A 306 -6.42 13.65 2.97
C VAL A 306 -5.22 12.77 2.32
N THR A 307 -4.75 11.56 2.84
CA THR A 307 -4.12 10.34 2.10
C THR A 307 -4.18 8.85 2.73
N ILE A 308 -3.31 7.76 2.62
CA ILE A 308 -3.67 6.26 2.83
C ILE A 308 -2.75 5.21 3.59
N GLN A 309 -3.20 4.43 4.63
CA GLN A 309 -2.25 3.78 5.63
C GLN A 309 -2.18 2.26 6.04
N GLY A 310 -3.16 1.32 5.94
CA GLY A 310 -3.26 0.08 6.83
C GLY A 310 -4.67 -0.06 7.50
N ASP A 311 -4.99 -0.02 8.84
CA ASP A 311 -6.40 0.09 9.43
C ASP A 311 -7.09 1.46 9.93
N LYS A 312 -6.50 2.57 10.47
CA LYS A 312 -6.88 4.05 10.79
C LYS A 312 -6.86 5.33 9.73
N PHE A 313 -7.89 6.23 9.48
CA PHE A 313 -8.00 7.58 8.72
C PHE A 313 -6.92 8.74 9.00
N VAL A 314 -7.08 10.13 9.01
CA VAL A 314 -6.11 11.28 9.48
C VAL A 314 -6.50 12.79 9.32
N LEU A 315 -6.56 13.80 10.24
CA LEU A 315 -6.73 15.28 9.89
C LEU A 315 -5.89 16.43 10.59
N THR A 316 -5.84 17.69 10.11
CA THR A 316 -4.98 18.84 10.61
C THR A 316 -5.52 20.23 10.18
N GLY A 317 -4.84 21.41 10.36
CA GLY A 317 -5.48 22.76 10.19
C GLY A 317 -4.95 24.04 10.85
N ASN A 318 -5.76 24.75 11.61
CA ASN A 318 -5.33 25.87 12.45
C ASN A 318 -6.11 25.83 13.77
N THR A 319 -5.60 26.51 14.82
CA THR A 319 -6.33 27.35 15.79
C THR A 319 -5.90 28.78 15.58
N ALA A 320 -6.60 29.66 16.29
CA ALA A 320 -6.34 31.06 16.42
C ALA A 320 -4.89 31.20 16.78
N TYR A 321 -4.44 30.37 17.75
CA TYR A 321 -3.06 30.30 18.10
C TYR A 321 -2.40 28.93 18.26
N ASP A 322 -2.97 27.77 18.67
CA ASP A 322 -2.23 26.44 18.78
C ASP A 322 -2.48 25.32 17.71
N LEU A 323 -1.91 24.08 17.81
CA LEU A 323 -1.82 23.07 16.71
C LEU A 323 -2.49 21.70 16.88
N ALA A 324 -2.77 20.88 15.85
CA ALA A 324 -3.57 19.66 15.90
C ALA A 324 -3.03 18.47 15.11
N ALA A 325 -3.57 17.30 15.43
CA ALA A 325 -3.58 16.06 14.65
C ALA A 325 -4.61 15.10 15.27
N VAL A 326 -4.90 13.87 14.80
CA VAL A 326 -5.78 12.90 15.53
C VAL A 326 -5.80 11.47 15.08
N ARG A 327 -5.00 10.54 15.62
CA ARG A 327 -5.11 9.11 15.29
C ARG A 327 -6.39 8.48 15.79
N TYR A 328 -7.41 8.27 14.94
CA TYR A 328 -8.74 7.66 15.17
C TYR A 328 -8.82 6.10 14.84
N ASN A 329 -10.02 5.48 14.68
CA ASN A 329 -10.32 4.01 14.57
C ASN A 329 -11.72 3.61 13.84
N SER A 330 -12.39 2.41 13.85
CA SER A 330 -13.41 1.93 12.82
C SER A 330 -14.93 1.94 13.11
N ASP A 331 -15.37 1.09 14.09
CA ASP A 331 -16.62 1.01 16.70
C ASP A 331 -16.87 2.24 17.82
N GLY A 332 -16.43 3.53 17.97
CA GLY A 332 -16.72 4.81 17.24
C GLY A 332 -15.78 6.05 17.40
N SER A 333 -14.79 5.94 18.24
CA SER A 333 -14.58 6.72 19.44
C SER A 333 -13.01 6.86 19.80
N LEU A 334 -12.51 7.75 20.69
CA LEU A 334 -11.05 7.93 21.02
C LEU A 334 -10.25 6.75 21.60
N ASP A 335 -9.22 7.05 22.39
CA ASP A 335 -8.29 6.16 23.06
C ASP A 335 -7.71 7.05 24.30
N THR A 336 -6.94 6.92 25.45
CA THR A 336 -6.23 6.01 26.45
C THR A 336 -4.70 6.10 26.52
N GLY A 337 -4.01 4.98 26.70
CA GLY A 337 -3.14 4.78 27.87
C GLY A 337 -1.76 5.46 27.92
N PHE A 338 -1.50 6.57 27.22
CA PHE A 338 -0.27 7.37 27.43
C PHE A 338 -0.48 8.48 28.47
N GLY A 339 -1.68 9.06 28.52
CA GLY A 339 -1.91 10.41 29.01
C GLY A 339 -3.35 10.84 28.71
N ALA A 340 -3.55 12.09 28.30
CA ALA A 340 -4.88 12.71 28.24
C ALA A 340 -5.70 12.42 26.96
N ASN A 341 -5.71 11.17 26.47
CA ASN A 341 -6.83 10.57 25.68
C ASN A 341 -7.07 10.99 24.22
N GLY A 342 -6.03 11.50 23.60
CA GLY A 342 -5.98 11.68 22.17
C GLY A 342 -5.23 12.96 21.78
N LYS A 343 -5.77 14.12 22.10
CA LYS A 343 -5.41 15.48 21.63
C LYS A 343 -3.88 15.89 21.76
N VAL A 344 -2.89 15.22 21.13
CA VAL A 344 -1.40 15.39 21.35
C VAL A 344 -0.84 16.74 20.84
N ILE A 345 -0.53 17.82 21.66
CA ILE A 345 -0.34 19.34 21.49
C ILE A 345 1.15 20.00 21.47
N THR A 346 1.82 20.42 20.36
CA THR A 346 3.25 20.89 20.05
C THR A 346 3.57 22.34 19.50
N HIS A 347 4.24 23.26 20.21
CA HIS A 347 4.09 24.76 20.09
C HIS A 347 4.90 25.73 19.10
N PHE A 348 4.39 26.31 17.97
CA PHE A 348 4.84 27.53 17.18
C PHE A 348 5.35 28.76 18.08
N ASP A 349 6.42 28.75 18.91
CA ASP A 349 6.91 29.92 19.74
C ASP A 349 7.52 31.10 18.96
N GLY A 350 7.01 32.32 19.14
CA GLY A 350 7.81 33.53 18.86
C GLY A 350 7.58 34.14 17.46
N VAL A 351 6.60 33.59 16.75
CA VAL A 351 5.72 34.30 15.80
C VAL A 351 4.28 33.80 16.04
N ASP A 352 3.30 34.23 15.23
CA ASP A 352 2.02 34.63 15.81
C ASP A 352 0.81 33.71 15.53
N PHE A 353 0.38 33.62 14.27
CA PHE A 353 -0.70 32.74 13.83
C PHE A 353 -0.27 31.99 12.58
N VAL A 354 -1.00 30.93 12.27
CA VAL A 354 -0.48 29.72 11.66
C VAL A 354 -1.50 29.08 10.78
N ARG A 355 -1.12 28.56 9.60
CA ARG A 355 -2.13 28.04 8.70
C ARG A 355 -1.74 26.89 7.81
N ALA A 356 -2.74 26.04 7.62
CA ALA A 356 -2.56 24.74 7.04
C ALA A 356 -3.24 24.58 5.67
N THR A 357 -2.82 23.59 4.85
CA THR A 357 -3.44 23.25 3.55
C THR A 357 -3.61 21.79 3.07
N SER A 358 -2.80 20.79 3.43
CA SER A 358 -2.64 19.52 2.64
C SER A 358 -2.10 18.32 3.47
N ALA A 359 -1.74 17.09 3.04
CA ALA A 359 -1.39 15.92 3.97
C ALA A 359 -0.84 14.55 3.50
N ALA A 360 0.29 13.95 3.98
CA ALA A 360 0.76 12.63 3.45
C ALA A 360 1.96 11.70 4.00
N LEU A 361 2.52 10.72 3.25
CA LEU A 361 3.04 9.34 3.59
C LEU A 361 4.56 8.88 3.33
N GLN A 362 5.25 7.86 3.94
CA GLN A 362 6.67 7.32 3.58
C GLN A 362 6.88 5.75 3.52
N GLY A 363 5.85 4.93 3.52
CA GLY A 363 5.87 3.70 4.28
C GLY A 363 5.16 4.20 5.47
N ASP A 364 5.67 4.03 6.65
CA ASP A 364 4.84 4.28 7.78
C ASP A 364 4.63 5.79 8.31
N LYS A 365 5.46 6.51 9.18
CA LYS A 365 5.70 7.76 10.17
C LYS A 365 5.35 9.45 10.51
N LEU A 366 4.37 10.53 10.39
CA LEU A 366 2.98 11.12 9.78
C LEU A 366 2.75 12.21 8.59
N LEU A 367 3.47 12.45 7.46
CA LEU A 367 3.88 13.78 6.84
C LEU A 367 2.87 14.97 6.78
N ILE A 368 3.25 16.16 7.33
CA ILE A 368 2.38 17.16 8.04
C ILE A 368 2.63 18.71 7.84
N ALA A 369 3.59 19.14 7.04
CA ALA A 369 4.07 20.50 6.69
C ALA A 369 3.41 21.89 7.07
N GLY A 370 3.29 22.98 6.23
CA GLY A 370 3.06 24.39 6.71
C GLY A 370 3.18 25.76 5.92
N PHE A 371 2.37 26.79 6.33
CA PHE A 371 2.43 28.26 6.00
C PHE A 371 2.34 29.22 7.22
N THR A 372 3.25 30.20 7.39
CA THR A 372 3.29 31.03 8.63
C THR A 372 2.51 32.34 8.65
N TYR A 373 2.62 33.03 9.79
CA TYR A 373 2.47 34.47 9.85
C TYR A 373 3.31 35.11 10.97
N THR A 374 4.24 36.00 10.61
CA THR A 374 4.81 36.97 11.57
C THR A 374 4.14 38.35 11.44
N PHE A 375 3.44 38.81 12.47
CA PHE A 375 2.95 40.21 12.54
C PHE A 375 4.12 41.20 12.60
N ALA A 376 5.15 40.90 13.40
CA ALA A 376 6.30 41.76 13.65
C ALA A 376 7.20 42.05 12.43
N ARG A 377 7.00 41.34 11.30
CA ARG A 377 7.85 41.41 10.10
C ARG A 377 7.05 41.61 8.80
N ALA A 378 5.87 42.23 8.90
CA ALA A 378 5.08 42.70 7.77
C ALA A 378 4.53 41.61 6.82
N SER A 379 4.09 40.47 7.37
CA SER A 379 3.39 39.38 6.67
C SER A 379 4.31 38.47 5.83
N ASP A 380 5.39 38.00 6.45
CA ASP A 380 6.19 36.88 5.94
C ASP A 380 5.55 35.56 6.44
N GLU A 381 5.20 34.67 5.50
CA GLU A 381 4.58 33.34 5.70
C GLU A 381 5.61 32.21 5.39
N ASP A 382 5.98 31.29 6.29
CA ASP A 382 6.97 30.22 6.07
C ASP A 382 6.60 28.72 6.47
N VAL A 383 7.54 27.82 6.78
CA VAL A 383 7.92 26.53 6.08
C VAL A 383 8.13 25.21 6.81
N ALA A 384 7.85 24.02 6.28
CA ALA A 384 7.61 22.94 7.23
C ALA A 384 8.07 21.48 7.00
N LEU A 385 9.14 20.98 7.65
CA LEU A 385 9.33 19.52 7.83
C LEU A 385 8.95 19.01 9.26
N VAL A 386 9.58 18.26 10.18
CA VAL A 386 9.04 17.77 11.52
C VAL A 386 8.15 16.58 11.46
N ARG A 387 8.76 15.46 11.75
CA ARG A 387 8.03 14.23 11.90
C ARG A 387 7.68 14.22 13.50
N TYR A 388 6.50 13.79 14.02
CA TYR A 388 6.04 13.99 15.47
C TYR A 388 6.02 12.67 16.26
N ASN A 389 4.91 12.02 16.59
CA ASN A 389 4.84 10.55 16.53
C ASN A 389 3.38 10.04 16.55
N ALA A 390 3.07 8.74 16.35
CA ALA A 390 1.72 8.24 15.98
C ALA A 390 0.65 8.01 17.03
N ASN A 391 0.93 7.62 18.26
CA ASN A 391 2.19 7.58 18.99
C ASN A 391 2.89 8.90 19.33
N GLY A 392 2.20 10.04 19.38
CA GLY A 392 2.62 11.22 20.15
C GLY A 392 3.82 12.07 19.73
N SER A 393 4.97 11.86 20.38
CA SER A 393 6.09 12.82 20.53
C SER A 393 7.28 12.55 19.59
N PRO A 394 8.06 13.57 19.19
CA PRO A 394 8.93 13.67 17.98
C PRO A 394 9.83 12.44 17.74
N ASP A 395 10.41 12.25 16.56
CA ASP A 395 11.60 11.40 16.29
C ASP A 395 12.79 12.31 15.88
N THR A 396 14.04 12.15 16.38
CA THR A 396 15.13 13.21 16.28
C THR A 396 15.86 13.42 14.99
N SER A 397 15.14 13.60 13.92
CA SER A 397 15.51 12.62 12.95
C SER A 397 16.15 13.13 11.69
N PHE A 398 16.62 14.37 11.85
CA PHE A 398 18.04 14.65 12.00
C PHE A 398 18.23 15.44 13.35
N SER A 399 19.42 15.59 13.98
CA SER A 399 19.51 15.81 15.46
C SER A 399 19.18 17.20 16.10
N ASP A 400 18.05 17.40 16.83
CA ASP A 400 17.93 17.68 18.31
C ASP A 400 16.51 17.91 18.98
N ASP A 401 15.72 18.95 18.65
CA ASP A 401 14.37 19.32 19.20
C ASP A 401 13.07 18.73 18.53
N GLY A 402 12.80 18.96 17.22
CA GLY A 402 11.71 18.35 16.44
C GLY A 402 11.25 19.11 15.20
N LYS A 403 11.29 20.45 15.14
CA LYS A 403 10.51 21.27 14.18
C LYS A 403 11.15 22.58 13.72
N LEU A 404 11.08 22.90 12.41
CA LEU A 404 11.98 23.84 11.71
C LEU A 404 11.53 24.50 10.36
N THR A 405 11.81 25.79 10.14
CA THR A 405 11.35 26.68 9.05
C THR A 405 12.47 26.99 8.15
N SER A 406 12.30 27.08 6.84
CA SER A 406 13.34 27.49 5.90
C SER A 406 13.09 28.93 5.34
N PHE A 407 13.87 29.53 4.42
CA PHE A 407 13.72 30.97 4.04
C PHE A 407 13.89 31.31 2.47
N PHE A 408 13.10 32.13 1.67
CA PHE A 408 13.22 32.87 0.33
C PHE A 408 13.60 34.33 0.02
N PRO A 409 14.59 34.62 -0.85
CA PRO A 409 14.95 36.00 -1.21
C PRO A 409 13.89 36.84 -1.95
N TYR A 410 12.63 36.39 -2.10
CA TYR A 410 11.57 37.09 -2.85
C TYR A 410 10.56 37.77 -1.91
N ALA A 411 9.66 38.58 -2.45
CA ALA A 411 8.96 39.60 -1.66
C ALA A 411 7.89 39.06 -0.72
N ARG A 412 7.13 38.06 -1.18
CA ARG A 412 6.22 37.24 -0.38
C ARG A 412 5.95 35.91 -1.05
N THR A 413 5.59 34.96 -0.22
CA THR A 413 5.35 33.55 -0.52
C THR A 413 4.08 33.14 0.23
N PHE A 414 3.28 32.23 -0.35
CA PHE A 414 1.94 31.89 0.10
C PHE A 414 1.54 30.48 -0.25
N PHE A 415 0.91 29.79 0.69
CA PHE A 415 1.03 28.36 0.70
C PHE A 415 -0.33 27.66 0.69
N THR A 416 -0.52 26.71 -0.24
CA THR A 416 -1.88 26.36 -0.72
C THR A 416 -2.21 24.86 -0.81
N SER A 417 -1.30 23.91 -1.07
CA SER A 417 -1.43 22.47 -0.73
C SER A 417 -0.13 21.67 -1.08
N SER A 418 -0.05 20.38 -1.49
CA SER A 418 1.23 19.60 -1.73
C SER A 418 1.27 18.11 -2.13
N VAL A 419 2.42 17.52 -2.47
CA VAL A 419 2.52 16.29 -3.30
C VAL A 419 2.73 14.87 -2.75
N VAL A 420 2.43 13.79 -3.48
CA VAL A 420 2.31 12.42 -2.95
C VAL A 420 3.03 11.46 -3.87
N GLN A 421 4.36 11.46 -3.81
CA GLN A 421 5.28 10.83 -4.78
C GLN A 421 6.20 9.71 -4.21
N PRO A 422 6.88 8.83 -4.98
CA PRO A 422 7.39 7.49 -4.60
C PRO A 422 8.68 7.33 -3.70
N ASP A 423 9.83 7.00 -4.31
CA ASP A 423 11.13 6.50 -3.79
C ASP A 423 11.70 6.95 -2.42
N GLY A 424 12.59 7.96 -2.33
CA GLY A 424 12.95 8.76 -1.15
C GLY A 424 12.24 10.12 -1.29
N LYS A 425 12.71 11.28 -0.78
CA LYS A 425 12.03 12.62 -0.91
C LYS A 425 11.36 13.15 0.55
N VAL A 426 10.28 13.84 1.19
CA VAL A 426 8.86 14.58 1.37
C VAL A 426 7.80 15.36 0.42
N VAL A 427 7.39 16.69 0.55
CA VAL A 427 6.56 17.66 -0.35
C VAL A 427 5.86 18.96 0.15
N ALA A 428 5.48 19.84 -0.83
CA ALA A 428 4.74 21.11 -0.75
C ALA A 428 4.10 21.65 -2.07
N ALA A 429 3.30 22.75 -2.02
CA ALA A 429 2.76 23.53 -3.17
C ALA A 429 1.92 24.91 -3.11
N GLY A 430 2.24 26.04 -3.83
CA GLY A 430 1.59 27.41 -3.76
C GLY A 430 2.29 28.64 -4.43
N TYR A 431 2.05 29.93 -4.07
CA TYR A 431 2.40 31.19 -4.83
C TYR A 431 3.43 32.15 -4.25
N THR A 432 4.03 33.00 -5.11
CA THR A 432 4.93 34.10 -4.69
C THR A 432 4.82 35.36 -5.54
N PHE A 433 5.06 36.47 -4.88
CA PHE A 433 5.21 37.83 -5.38
C PHE A 433 6.65 38.05 -5.88
N MET A 434 6.85 38.14 -7.20
CA MET A 434 8.15 38.42 -7.82
C MET A 434 8.17 39.78 -8.53
N TYR A 435 9.33 40.43 -8.54
CA TYR A 435 9.58 41.64 -9.33
C TYR A 435 9.87 41.27 -10.79
N LEU A 436 8.82 41.21 -11.61
CA LEU A 436 8.92 41.14 -13.07
C LEU A 436 9.22 42.54 -13.68
N PRO A 437 9.59 42.63 -14.97
CA PRO A 437 9.91 43.90 -15.65
C PRO A 437 8.75 44.90 -15.79
N GLY A 438 8.34 45.52 -14.69
CA GLY A 438 7.31 46.57 -14.63
C GLY A 438 6.43 46.53 -13.38
N SER A 439 6.35 45.38 -12.69
CA SER A 439 5.43 45.14 -11.58
C SER A 439 5.96 44.14 -10.57
N LEU A 440 5.44 44.23 -9.33
CA LEU A 440 5.37 43.06 -8.47
C LEU A 440 4.18 42.21 -8.93
N SER A 441 4.40 40.91 -9.11
CA SER A 441 3.44 40.01 -9.73
C SER A 441 3.39 38.69 -8.98
N ASP A 442 2.18 38.26 -8.64
CA ASP A 442 1.95 36.90 -8.16
C ASP A 442 2.21 35.98 -9.36
N VAL A 443 3.22 35.13 -9.22
CA VAL A 443 3.65 34.18 -10.25
C VAL A 443 3.68 32.78 -9.69
N PHE A 444 3.69 31.84 -10.62
CA PHE A 444 3.58 30.44 -10.34
C PHE A 444 4.97 29.88 -9.78
N VAL A 445 5.02 29.13 -8.64
CA VAL A 445 6.19 28.38 -8.04
C VAL A 445 6.13 26.98 -7.23
N VAL A 446 7.22 26.14 -7.27
CA VAL A 446 7.56 24.87 -6.50
C VAL A 446 8.99 24.90 -5.84
N VAL A 447 9.45 23.87 -5.07
CA VAL A 447 10.84 23.46 -4.60
C VAL A 447 10.80 22.08 -4.03
N ARG A 448 11.90 21.59 -3.45
CA ARG A 448 12.03 20.42 -2.61
C ARG A 448 13.21 20.48 -1.66
N TYR A 449 12.97 19.98 -0.46
CA TYR A 449 14.04 19.77 0.52
C TYR A 449 14.71 18.43 0.39
N ASN A 450 15.49 17.99 1.43
CA ASN A 450 16.04 16.63 1.62
C ASN A 450 16.86 16.27 3.09
N THR A 451 15.72 15.46 3.65
CA THR A 451 15.35 14.51 4.93
C THR A 451 16.21 13.55 6.07
N ASP A 452 17.52 13.39 6.59
CA ASP A 452 19.04 13.88 6.67
C ASP A 452 19.68 15.36 6.76
N GLY A 453 20.47 15.84 5.76
CA GLY A 453 20.86 17.27 5.58
C GLY A 453 21.75 17.70 4.35
N THR A 454 21.20 18.16 3.20
CA THR A 454 21.85 19.04 2.14
C THR A 454 20.74 19.81 1.33
N LEU A 455 20.81 20.25 0.05
CA LEU A 455 19.61 20.60 -0.79
C LEU A 455 19.85 20.23 -2.42
N ASP A 456 19.90 21.42 -4.42
CA ASP A 456 20.07 21.54 -5.86
C ASP A 456 20.66 22.93 -6.02
N LYS A 457 21.68 23.14 -6.82
CA LYS A 457 22.66 22.25 -7.40
C LYS A 457 22.29 21.54 -8.72
N THR A 458 21.16 20.87 -8.98
CA THR A 458 20.67 20.75 -10.40
C THR A 458 19.20 20.98 -10.68
N PHE A 459 18.24 21.00 -9.75
CA PHE A 459 16.90 21.57 -9.87
C PHE A 459 17.04 23.07 -9.94
N SER A 460 17.01 23.56 -11.20
CA SER A 460 18.21 24.08 -11.89
C SER A 460 19.11 24.85 -10.97
N ASP A 461 19.90 24.07 -10.26
CA ASP A 461 21.08 24.60 -9.61
C ASP A 461 20.82 25.46 -8.35
N ASP A 462 19.57 25.66 -7.92
CA ASP A 462 19.21 26.48 -6.72
C ASP A 462 17.74 26.43 -6.28
N GLY A 463 16.90 26.88 -7.22
CA GLY A 463 15.77 27.81 -7.04
C GLY A 463 15.47 28.52 -8.37
N VAL A 464 16.17 29.61 -8.74
CA VAL A 464 16.30 30.32 -10.06
C VAL A 464 15.14 30.51 -11.10
N GLN A 465 14.10 29.65 -11.28
CA GLN A 465 13.11 29.72 -12.39
C GLN A 465 11.59 29.46 -12.01
N THR A 466 10.64 30.28 -12.54
CA THR A 466 9.28 30.81 -12.15
C THR A 466 8.14 30.81 -13.23
N THR A 467 6.89 30.29 -13.06
CA THR A 467 5.88 30.50 -14.15
C THR A 467 5.22 31.85 -14.02
N ASP A 468 5.73 32.78 -14.79
CA ASP A 468 4.92 33.84 -15.36
C ASP A 468 4.17 33.32 -16.60
N PHE A 469 2.91 33.74 -16.77
CA PHE A 469 2.09 33.50 -17.97
C PHE A 469 2.20 34.63 -18.99
N GLY A 470 2.89 35.71 -18.63
CA GLY A 470 3.08 36.92 -19.44
C GLY A 470 1.91 37.89 -19.39
N SER A 471 0.74 37.45 -18.89
CA SER A 471 -0.55 38.14 -18.99
C SER A 471 -0.96 38.96 -17.76
N GLY A 472 0.01 39.32 -16.90
CA GLY A 472 -0.19 40.28 -15.80
C GLY A 472 -0.38 39.68 -14.40
N SER A 473 -0.33 40.56 -13.39
CA SER A 473 -0.25 40.19 -11.98
C SER A 473 -1.56 39.64 -11.39
N GLN A 474 -1.78 38.32 -11.45
CA GLN A 474 -2.42 37.53 -10.36
C GLN A 474 -2.41 36.02 -10.65
N SER A 475 -1.22 35.44 -10.59
CA SER A 475 -1.04 33.99 -10.72
C SER A 475 -1.09 33.34 -9.33
N VAL A 476 -2.29 32.97 -8.87
CA VAL A 476 -2.53 32.29 -7.57
C VAL A 476 -3.15 30.91 -7.76
N ALA A 477 -2.61 29.94 -7.04
CA ALA A 477 -2.69 28.55 -7.48
C ALA A 477 -2.35 27.56 -6.35
N ASN A 478 -2.78 26.29 -6.45
CA ASN A 478 -3.30 25.69 -5.22
C ASN A 478 -3.44 24.16 -4.88
N ALA A 479 -3.55 23.11 -5.75
CA ALA A 479 -3.65 21.63 -5.39
C ALA A 479 -3.08 20.24 -6.16
N VAL A 480 -2.07 19.86 -7.04
CA VAL A 480 -1.05 18.70 -7.08
C VAL A 480 -1.35 17.12 -6.94
N MET A 481 -0.58 16.16 -7.58
CA MET A 481 -0.25 14.65 -7.56
C MET A 481 0.81 14.36 -8.56
N LEU A 482 1.12 13.15 -9.11
CA LEU A 482 0.83 11.66 -9.21
C LEU A 482 0.41 10.94 -10.52
N GLN A 483 0.79 11.28 -11.77
CA GLN A 483 0.98 10.27 -12.85
C GLN A 483 2.29 9.51 -12.72
N GLY A 484 2.61 8.89 -11.59
CA GLY A 484 3.94 8.28 -11.45
C GLY A 484 5.02 9.16 -12.08
N ASN A 485 5.51 8.90 -13.28
CA ASN A 485 6.29 9.78 -14.12
C ASN A 485 5.75 11.23 -14.15
N LYS A 486 4.59 11.49 -14.77
CA LYS A 486 4.30 12.84 -15.27
C LYS A 486 3.77 13.88 -14.31
N ILE A 487 4.61 14.68 -13.55
CA ILE A 487 4.41 15.98 -12.79
C ILE A 487 3.21 16.83 -13.56
N VAL A 488 2.43 17.88 -13.17
CA VAL A 488 1.15 18.50 -13.87
C VAL A 488 0.32 19.95 -13.62
N LEU A 489 0.67 21.15 -12.97
CA LEU A 489 0.11 22.18 -11.87
C LEU A 489 -1.03 23.17 -12.25
N ALA A 490 -1.75 23.83 -11.29
CA ALA A 490 -2.38 25.15 -11.45
C ALA A 490 -3.03 25.91 -10.26
N GLY A 491 -3.53 27.07 -10.64
CA GLY A 491 -4.80 27.58 -10.20
C GLY A 491 -5.31 28.53 -11.25
N TYR A 492 -5.06 29.81 -11.07
CA TYR A 492 -5.49 30.83 -12.00
C TYR A 492 -4.42 31.89 -12.20
N SER A 493 -4.27 32.36 -13.43
CA SER A 493 -3.50 33.52 -13.84
C SER A 493 -4.45 34.62 -14.26
N TYR A 494 -4.21 35.86 -13.85
CA TYR A 494 -4.89 36.98 -14.49
C TYR A 494 -4.52 37.10 -15.98
N ASN A 495 -5.45 37.58 -16.82
CA ASN A 495 -5.22 37.76 -18.25
C ASN A 495 -5.56 39.17 -18.76
N SER A 496 -4.52 39.99 -18.93
CA SER A 496 -4.59 41.34 -19.49
C SER A 496 -5.01 41.40 -20.95
N ASP A 497 -4.73 40.33 -21.71
CA ASP A 497 -4.77 40.35 -23.18
C ASP A 497 -6.15 39.90 -23.68
N ASN A 498 -6.77 38.94 -22.97
CA ASN A 498 -8.10 38.43 -23.24
C ASN A 498 -9.08 38.87 -22.13
N ASN A 499 -9.69 40.04 -22.27
CA ASN A 499 -10.85 40.51 -21.49
C ASN A 499 -10.66 40.98 -20.02
N ASN A 500 -9.47 40.90 -19.41
CA ASN A 500 -9.20 41.33 -18.02
C ASN A 500 -9.92 40.50 -16.94
N ASN A 501 -10.16 39.22 -17.21
CA ASN A 501 -10.59 38.26 -16.21
C ASN A 501 -9.41 37.55 -15.53
N THR A 502 -9.75 36.85 -14.45
CA THR A 502 -8.88 35.89 -13.79
C THR A 502 -9.01 34.56 -14.52
N ASP A 503 -8.02 34.10 -15.28
CA ASP A 503 -8.01 32.82 -16.01
C ASP A 503 -7.18 31.74 -15.30
N PHE A 504 -7.82 30.90 -14.51
CA PHE A 504 -7.68 29.44 -14.63
C PHE A 504 -6.49 28.84 -15.50
N ALA A 505 -5.62 27.96 -14.94
CA ALA A 505 -4.31 27.43 -15.46
C ALA A 505 -4.00 25.86 -15.34
N VAL A 506 -2.77 25.34 -15.72
CA VAL A 506 -2.38 23.87 -16.04
C VAL A 506 -0.90 23.14 -16.02
N ALA A 507 0.35 23.61 -15.69
CA ALA A 507 1.75 23.29 -16.27
C ALA A 507 2.44 21.94 -16.19
N ARG A 508 3.46 21.86 -17.06
CA ARG A 508 4.49 20.90 -17.36
C ARG A 508 5.91 21.33 -16.89
N TYR A 509 7.05 20.85 -17.41
CA TYR A 509 8.46 20.69 -16.91
C TYR A 509 8.78 19.16 -16.82
N ASN A 510 9.99 18.65 -16.56
CA ASN A 510 10.25 17.20 -16.34
C ASN A 510 11.33 16.94 -15.23
N ALA A 511 11.98 15.77 -15.08
CA ALA A 511 12.60 15.34 -13.80
C ALA A 511 13.86 15.95 -13.25
N ASP A 512 14.87 16.10 -14.09
CA ASP A 512 15.51 17.38 -14.17
C ASP A 512 14.55 18.16 -15.06
N GLY A 513 14.06 19.32 -14.61
CA GLY A 513 12.98 20.10 -15.21
C GLY A 513 13.44 21.30 -16.02
N THR A 514 12.71 21.57 -17.10
CA THR A 514 12.87 22.68 -18.08
C THR A 514 11.76 22.53 -19.18
N PRO A 515 11.75 23.18 -20.42
CA PRO A 515 10.83 22.99 -21.62
C PRO A 515 10.48 21.58 -22.11
N ASP A 516 9.24 21.32 -22.68
CA ASP A 516 8.66 20.17 -23.50
C ASP A 516 8.24 20.78 -24.88
N ASN A 517 7.82 19.98 -25.86
CA ASN A 517 7.20 20.43 -27.13
C ASN A 517 5.76 19.90 -27.36
N THR A 518 5.58 18.84 -28.16
CA THR A 518 4.33 18.46 -28.90
C THR A 518 3.33 19.59 -29.18
N PHE A 519 2.26 19.73 -28.38
CA PHE A 519 1.23 20.75 -28.53
C PHE A 519 1.42 21.93 -27.59
N SER A 520 1.25 23.08 -28.19
CA SER A 520 1.39 24.41 -27.61
C SER A 520 2.69 24.69 -26.83
N GLY A 521 3.63 23.75 -26.73
CA GLY A 521 5.03 23.95 -27.13
C GLY A 521 5.99 24.68 -26.19
N ASP A 522 5.53 25.31 -25.12
CA ASP A 522 6.37 26.08 -24.17
C ASP A 522 6.10 25.79 -22.69
N GLY A 523 5.04 25.05 -22.48
CA GLY A 523 4.31 24.87 -21.25
C GLY A 523 3.84 26.07 -20.47
N LYS A 524 3.03 26.96 -21.07
CA LYS A 524 2.24 27.99 -20.37
C LYS A 524 1.35 28.79 -21.29
N GLN A 525 0.06 28.65 -21.12
CA GLN A 525 -0.97 29.69 -21.20
C GLN A 525 -2.32 28.99 -20.94
N LEU A 526 -3.40 29.48 -21.52
CA LEU A 526 -4.73 29.50 -20.94
C LEU A 526 -5.72 29.03 -22.06
N THR A 527 -6.92 28.46 -21.87
CA THR A 527 -7.93 28.27 -22.97
C THR A 527 -9.36 28.65 -22.55
N ASP A 528 -10.12 29.35 -23.41
CA ASP A 528 -11.32 30.15 -23.07
C ASP A 528 -12.68 29.50 -23.40
N LEU A 529 -13.71 30.05 -22.76
CA LEU A 529 -14.86 29.30 -22.32
C LEU A 529 -16.08 30.14 -21.94
N GLY A 530 -15.84 31.34 -21.41
CA GLY A 530 -16.84 32.14 -20.73
C GLY A 530 -16.47 33.60 -20.89
N PRO A 531 -17.02 34.28 -21.90
CA PRO A 531 -16.71 35.68 -22.10
C PRO A 531 -17.14 36.51 -20.88
N ALA A 532 -16.23 37.37 -20.41
CA ALA A 532 -16.43 38.27 -19.26
C ALA A 532 -16.74 37.56 -17.94
N SER A 533 -16.12 36.41 -17.67
CA SER A 533 -16.28 35.67 -16.43
C SER A 533 -14.93 35.31 -15.78
N ASN A 534 -14.90 35.19 -14.44
CA ASN A 534 -13.70 35.14 -13.59
C ASN A 534 -13.50 33.81 -12.89
N ASP A 535 -12.28 33.35 -12.91
CA ASP A 535 -11.98 31.94 -12.98
C ASP A 535 -10.82 31.69 -12.02
N PHE A 536 -11.14 31.10 -10.87
CA PHE A 536 -10.17 30.69 -9.87
C PHE A 536 -9.95 29.17 -9.86
N GLY A 537 -8.77 28.75 -10.34
CA GLY A 537 -8.01 27.60 -9.92
C GLY A 537 -8.61 26.69 -8.90
N GLN A 538 -9.26 25.55 -9.23
CA GLN A 538 -9.89 24.73 -8.20
C GLN A 538 -9.66 23.20 -7.95
N LEU A 539 -9.31 22.25 -8.85
CA LEU A 539 -8.97 20.84 -8.47
C LEU A 539 -7.97 19.91 -9.21
N VAL A 540 -7.65 18.64 -8.80
CA VAL A 540 -6.91 17.57 -9.49
C VAL A 540 -7.42 16.06 -9.12
N ILE A 541 -7.69 15.01 -9.99
CA ILE A 541 -8.17 13.55 -9.78
C ILE A 541 -7.41 12.30 -10.37
N GLY A 542 -7.82 11.05 -10.12
CA GLY A 542 -7.18 9.79 -10.53
C GLY A 542 -7.60 8.96 -11.75
N GLN A 543 -8.60 9.25 -12.57
CA GLN A 543 -9.16 8.47 -13.72
C GLN A 543 -8.37 7.65 -14.79
N GLY A 544 -7.43 6.79 -14.47
CA GLY A 544 -6.85 5.96 -15.54
C GLY A 544 -5.89 6.83 -16.32
N ASP A 545 -6.00 6.94 -17.65
CA ASP A 545 -4.94 7.67 -18.33
C ASP A 545 -4.94 9.11 -18.05
N LYS A 546 -6.14 9.63 -17.97
CA LYS A 546 -6.38 10.90 -18.58
C LYS A 546 -6.83 11.80 -17.36
N ILE A 547 -6.17 12.95 -17.06
CA ILE A 547 -6.36 14.32 -16.42
C ILE A 547 -7.57 15.04 -15.74
N VAL A 548 -8.78 14.65 -15.41
CA VAL A 548 -9.94 15.48 -14.87
C VAL A 548 -10.03 17.07 -14.63
N VAL A 549 -11.18 17.78 -14.33
CA VAL A 549 -11.29 19.28 -14.07
C VAL A 549 -12.10 20.03 -12.91
N GLY A 550 -12.42 19.58 -11.67
CA GLY A 550 -13.15 20.35 -10.55
C GLY A 550 -13.00 21.91 -10.19
N GLY A 551 -13.84 22.94 -10.49
CA GLY A 551 -13.62 24.33 -9.89
C GLY A 551 -14.66 25.47 -10.00
N TYR A 552 -14.32 26.78 -10.14
CA TYR A 552 -15.30 27.93 -10.12
C TYR A 552 -15.18 29.14 -11.04
N SER A 553 -16.33 29.43 -11.62
CA SER A 553 -16.74 30.63 -12.31
C SER A 553 -17.28 31.68 -11.39
N TYR A 554 -17.05 32.93 -11.78
CA TYR A 554 -17.83 34.04 -11.30
C TYR A 554 -18.07 35.05 -12.41
N ASN A 555 -19.33 35.33 -12.72
CA ASN A 555 -19.72 36.56 -13.43
C ASN A 555 -21.00 37.12 -12.82
N TYR A 556 -21.28 38.34 -13.21
CA TYR A 556 -22.17 39.27 -12.54
C TYR A 556 -23.64 39.16 -12.99
N GLU A 557 -23.96 38.35 -14.01
CA GLU A 557 -25.31 38.21 -14.57
C GLU A 557 -26.07 36.98 -14.04
N THR A 558 -25.57 35.78 -14.34
CA THR A 558 -26.07 34.46 -13.87
C THR A 558 -25.43 34.03 -12.55
N GLY A 559 -24.47 34.81 -12.06
CA GLY A 559 -23.69 34.48 -10.87
C GLY A 559 -22.68 33.37 -11.13
N MET A 560 -21.65 33.33 -10.28
CA MET A 560 -21.48 32.16 -9.43
C MET A 560 -21.89 30.80 -10.10
N SER A 561 -20.96 30.07 -10.73
CA SER A 561 -21.06 28.60 -10.96
C SER A 561 -19.72 27.88 -10.84
N ALA A 562 -19.68 26.56 -11.03
CA ALA A 562 -18.48 25.76 -10.85
C ALA A 562 -17.41 25.93 -11.93
N THR A 563 -16.71 24.86 -12.32
CA THR A 563 -17.01 24.11 -13.55
C THR A 563 -16.34 22.80 -13.65
N LEU A 564 -16.94 21.97 -14.54
CA LEU A 564 -16.47 21.02 -15.57
C LEU A 564 -15.17 21.52 -16.22
N ALA A 565 -14.91 20.94 -17.37
CA ALA A 565 -13.86 20.97 -18.37
C ALA A 565 -13.02 19.71 -18.37
N ARG A 566 -12.31 19.53 -19.49
CA ARG A 566 -11.36 18.47 -19.70
C ARG A 566 -10.23 18.85 -20.69
N TYR A 567 -9.16 18.04 -20.83
CA TYR A 567 -8.02 18.18 -21.75
C TYR A 567 -7.25 16.86 -21.91
N ASN A 568 -6.57 16.52 -23.00
CA ASN A 568 -5.76 15.28 -23.05
C ASN A 568 -4.31 15.41 -23.46
N ALA A 569 -3.55 14.34 -23.80
CA ALA A 569 -2.12 14.35 -23.50
C ALA A 569 -1.23 15.42 -24.13
N ASP A 570 -1.62 15.91 -25.30
CA ASP A 570 -1.20 17.17 -25.91
C ASP A 570 -2.22 18.30 -25.66
N GLY A 571 -2.63 18.48 -24.40
CA GLY A 571 -3.46 19.53 -23.78
C GLY A 571 -4.80 19.98 -24.35
N SER A 572 -5.28 19.47 -25.48
CA SER A 572 -6.43 20.01 -26.22
C SER A 572 -7.82 19.46 -25.80
N LEU A 573 -8.91 19.83 -26.52
CA LEU A 573 -10.37 19.67 -26.24
C LEU A 573 -10.96 18.25 -26.54
N ASP A 574 -12.15 17.80 -26.00
CA ASP A 574 -12.95 16.49 -26.09
C ASP A 574 -14.35 16.77 -26.56
N ASN A 575 -14.84 15.85 -27.39
CA ASN A 575 -16.04 16.11 -28.15
C ASN A 575 -17.08 14.96 -28.13
N SER A 576 -17.03 13.93 -27.27
CA SER A 576 -18.25 13.12 -26.92
C SER A 576 -18.73 13.44 -25.52
N PHE A 577 -18.64 14.74 -25.29
CA PHE A 577 -18.61 15.24 -23.96
C PHE A 577 -19.38 16.51 -23.82
N SER A 578 -20.67 16.44 -24.01
CA SER A 578 -21.51 17.61 -24.25
C SER A 578 -21.02 18.52 -25.42
N ASN A 579 -19.82 18.24 -25.96
CA ASN A 579 -19.39 17.96 -27.32
C ASN A 579 -18.48 19.02 -27.96
N ASP A 580 -18.19 20.08 -27.22
CA ASP A 580 -16.95 20.87 -27.15
C ASP A 580 -16.09 20.48 -25.94
N GLY A 581 -16.72 19.72 -25.05
CA GLY A 581 -16.19 19.27 -23.80
C GLY A 581 -16.76 20.01 -22.61
N ILE A 582 -18.03 20.37 -22.68
CA ILE A 582 -18.58 21.48 -21.90
C ILE A 582 -20.09 21.25 -21.79
N GLN A 583 -20.60 21.22 -20.58
CA GLN A 583 -21.99 21.38 -20.23
C GLN A 583 -22.16 22.05 -18.86
N THR A 584 -22.97 23.10 -18.85
CA THR A 584 -22.93 24.10 -17.80
C THR A 584 -24.32 24.27 -17.15
N THR A 585 -24.41 24.59 -15.85
CA THR A 585 -25.56 24.59 -14.93
C THR A 585 -25.28 25.32 -13.59
N SER A 586 -26.15 25.04 -12.60
CA SER A 586 -25.90 25.01 -11.16
C SER A 586 -27.00 24.25 -10.35
N PHE A 587 -26.99 24.28 -9.02
CA PHE A 587 -28.06 23.70 -8.19
C PHE A 587 -29.04 24.67 -7.45
N GLY A 588 -29.24 25.93 -7.85
CA GLY A 588 -30.21 26.84 -7.16
C GLY A 588 -29.80 28.31 -6.95
N ASP A 589 -30.01 28.86 -5.75
CA ASP A 589 -29.90 30.30 -5.44
C ASP A 589 -28.50 30.72 -4.91
N ALA A 590 -27.46 30.83 -5.75
CA ALA A 590 -26.05 31.07 -5.38
C ALA A 590 -25.33 29.88 -4.70
N GLY A 591 -23.98 29.83 -4.63
CA GLY A 591 -22.94 30.83 -4.95
C GLY A 591 -22.01 31.41 -3.83
N ILE A 592 -20.95 30.65 -3.45
CA ILE A 592 -19.67 30.92 -2.72
C ILE A 592 -18.93 29.55 -2.54
N THR A 593 -17.62 29.39 -2.83
CA THR A 593 -17.08 28.01 -2.96
C THR A 593 -15.59 27.66 -2.70
N THR A 594 -15.27 26.41 -2.28
CA THR A 594 -13.89 25.79 -2.27
C THR A 594 -13.73 24.25 -1.83
N GLY A 595 -13.82 23.11 -2.58
CA GLY A 595 -13.98 21.73 -1.92
C GLY A 595 -13.17 20.40 -2.20
N ALA A 596 -13.74 19.36 -2.80
CA ALA A 596 -13.42 17.92 -2.52
C ALA A 596 -12.93 17.06 -3.77
N LEU A 597 -12.39 15.79 -3.86
CA LEU A 597 -12.50 14.66 -4.90
C LEU A 597 -11.70 13.36 -4.48
N ALA A 598 -11.85 12.16 -5.08
CA ALA A 598 -11.14 10.86 -4.78
C ALA A 598 -11.30 9.77 -5.89
N LEU A 599 -11.20 8.43 -5.70
CA LEU A 599 -11.49 7.33 -6.69
C LEU A 599 -12.07 6.01 -6.09
N GLN A 600 -13.05 5.28 -6.69
CA GLN A 600 -13.88 4.18 -6.07
C GLN A 600 -14.04 2.70 -6.71
N GLY A 601 -13.47 2.26 -7.85
CA GLY A 601 -13.84 1.02 -8.67
C GLY A 601 -15.00 0.99 -9.79
N ASP A 602 -14.85 1.62 -10.99
CA ASP A 602 -15.60 2.27 -12.16
C ASP A 602 -15.89 3.86 -12.36
N LYS A 603 -16.46 4.77 -11.48
CA LYS A 603 -16.88 6.25 -11.67
C LYS A 603 -16.52 7.54 -10.67
N LEU A 604 -16.56 8.90 -11.02
CA LEU A 604 -16.13 10.29 -10.43
C LEU A 604 -17.09 11.39 -9.70
N LEU A 605 -17.21 11.64 -8.34
CA LEU A 605 -18.01 12.60 -7.45
C LEU A 605 -18.01 14.15 -7.74
N LEU A 606 -18.49 15.10 -6.86
CA LEU A 606 -18.45 16.61 -6.52
C LEU A 606 -18.53 16.59 -4.93
N ALA A 607 -18.44 17.64 -4.09
CA ALA A 607 -18.95 17.60 -2.69
C ALA A 607 -18.91 18.89 -1.87
N GLY A 608 -19.66 19.86 -2.32
CA GLY A 608 -19.90 21.13 -1.67
C GLY A 608 -20.95 21.84 -2.52
N THR A 609 -21.95 22.47 -1.97
CA THR A 609 -22.18 23.88 -1.69
C THR A 609 -23.63 24.57 -1.91
N SER A 610 -24.67 24.26 -2.72
CA SER A 610 -25.76 25.24 -3.15
C SER A 610 -26.80 25.82 -2.17
N TYR A 611 -27.19 27.11 -2.27
CA TYR A 611 -27.97 27.79 -1.22
C TYR A 611 -29.50 27.53 -1.09
N ASN A 612 -29.93 26.86 0.00
CA ASN A 612 -31.32 26.76 0.47
C ASN A 612 -31.80 28.07 1.11
N SER A 613 -32.38 28.90 0.24
CA SER A 613 -33.03 30.17 0.56
C SER A 613 -34.25 30.09 1.49
N GLN A 614 -34.72 28.89 1.86
CA GLN A 614 -35.89 28.66 2.72
C GLN A 614 -35.52 28.61 4.20
N THR A 615 -34.34 28.05 4.53
CA THR A 615 -33.78 28.07 5.89
C THR A 615 -32.82 29.25 6.10
N GLY A 616 -32.22 29.76 5.02
CA GLY A 616 -31.61 31.09 4.99
C GLY A 616 -30.16 31.20 5.50
N THR A 617 -29.39 30.11 5.54
CA THR A 617 -27.91 30.22 5.53
C THR A 617 -27.30 29.11 4.64
N LEU A 618 -26.40 28.21 5.05
CA LEU A 618 -25.54 27.35 4.18
C LEU A 618 -25.90 25.78 4.23
N GLY A 619 -25.10 24.73 3.96
CA GLY A 619 -25.57 23.30 3.94
C GLY A 619 -24.59 22.11 4.04
N PHE A 620 -25.11 20.93 3.65
CA PHE A 620 -24.52 20.09 2.59
C PHE A 620 -25.50 20.02 1.34
N LEU A 621 -25.12 19.54 0.15
CA LEU A 621 -25.92 19.12 -1.02
C LEU A 621 -25.21 17.82 -1.56
N VAL A 622 -25.54 17.14 -2.66
CA VAL A 622 -24.87 15.92 -3.21
C VAL A 622 -25.02 15.96 -4.80
N ALA A 623 -24.50 15.05 -5.69
CA ALA A 623 -24.40 15.22 -7.20
C ALA A 623 -24.01 13.89 -7.99
N ARG A 624 -24.04 13.59 -9.37
CA ARG A 624 -23.35 12.39 -10.13
C ARG A 624 -23.51 11.83 -11.63
N TYR A 625 -22.49 11.08 -12.20
CA TYR A 625 -21.94 11.06 -13.62
C TYR A 625 -21.35 9.81 -14.59
N ASN A 626 -21.54 8.43 -14.61
CA ASN A 626 -21.15 7.30 -15.63
C ASN A 626 -20.50 7.39 -17.07
N ALA A 627 -20.98 6.87 -18.25
CA ALA A 627 -20.31 6.56 -19.63
C ALA A 627 -19.94 7.37 -21.01
N ASP A 628 -20.36 8.38 -21.88
CA ASP A 628 -21.46 9.31 -22.46
C ASP A 628 -22.20 10.62 -21.84
N GLY A 629 -21.53 11.70 -21.36
CA GLY A 629 -21.77 12.52 -20.10
C GLY A 629 -22.99 13.45 -19.80
N SER A 630 -24.22 13.06 -20.12
CA SER A 630 -25.48 13.80 -19.85
C SER A 630 -26.24 13.54 -18.52
N LEU A 631 -26.69 14.57 -17.75
CA LEU A 631 -27.36 14.47 -16.42
C LEU A 631 -27.90 13.06 -16.03
N ASP A 632 -27.34 12.35 -15.03
CA ASP A 632 -27.90 11.04 -14.60
C ASP A 632 -29.28 11.24 -13.92
N THR A 633 -30.04 10.17 -13.61
CA THR A 633 -31.50 10.31 -13.26
C THR A 633 -32.28 9.65 -12.04
N SER A 634 -31.88 8.68 -11.16
CA SER A 634 -32.64 8.22 -9.90
C SER A 634 -32.06 8.01 -8.39
N PHE A 635 -30.98 8.62 -7.82
CA PHE A 635 -30.48 8.61 -6.36
C PHE A 635 -31.29 9.50 -5.44
N GLY A 636 -32.58 9.60 -5.71
CA GLY A 636 -33.28 10.80 -5.38
C GLY A 636 -33.52 11.62 -6.63
N GLU A 637 -33.30 12.92 -6.52
CA GLU A 637 -34.16 13.92 -7.14
C GLU A 637 -33.58 14.60 -8.38
N THR A 638 -32.80 13.90 -9.22
CA THR A 638 -32.40 14.31 -10.59
C THR A 638 -31.35 15.41 -10.87
N GLY A 639 -31.18 16.55 -10.16
CA GLY A 639 -31.28 16.87 -8.71
C GLY A 639 -30.96 15.68 -7.79
N VAL A 640 -31.32 15.53 -6.50
CA VAL A 640 -31.25 16.32 -5.24
C VAL A 640 -31.76 15.36 -4.10
N VAL A 641 -31.50 15.52 -2.79
CA VAL A 641 -32.23 14.88 -1.63
C VAL A 641 -31.77 15.59 -0.35
N THR A 642 -32.30 16.77 -0.04
CA THR A 642 -31.65 17.70 0.93
C THR A 642 -31.59 17.12 2.33
N THR A 643 -30.68 17.56 3.21
CA THR A 643 -30.55 16.91 4.55
C THR A 643 -29.92 17.75 5.67
N ASP A 644 -30.45 18.95 5.91
CA ASP A 644 -30.18 19.72 7.13
C ASP A 644 -30.21 18.88 8.44
N PHE A 645 -29.39 19.23 9.45
CA PHE A 645 -29.40 18.65 10.79
C PHE A 645 -30.30 19.42 11.76
N GLY A 646 -30.89 20.55 11.37
CA GLY A 646 -31.95 21.22 12.12
C GLY A 646 -31.46 21.95 13.38
N SER A 647 -30.21 22.40 13.38
CA SER A 647 -29.49 22.94 14.53
C SER A 647 -29.53 24.47 14.64
N GLY A 648 -29.98 25.19 13.61
CA GLY A 648 -30.02 26.66 13.55
C GLY A 648 -28.63 27.28 13.37
N SER A 649 -27.71 26.98 14.30
CA SER A 649 -26.30 26.81 13.96
C SER A 649 -26.18 25.81 12.79
N SER A 650 -25.13 25.96 11.99
CA SER A 650 -25.28 25.95 10.55
C SER A 650 -24.01 25.39 9.79
N VAL A 651 -23.96 24.41 8.80
CA VAL A 651 -22.88 23.72 7.92
C VAL A 651 -22.48 24.10 6.32
N PHE A 652 -21.26 23.83 5.69
CA PHE A 652 -20.48 23.98 4.32
C PHE A 652 -19.18 23.12 4.21
N ALA A 653 -18.83 22.59 3.01
CA ALA A 653 -18.12 21.31 2.86
C ALA A 653 -16.86 21.28 1.95
N LYS A 654 -16.10 20.17 1.84
CA LYS A 654 -14.64 20.25 1.64
C LYS A 654 -13.62 19.18 1.11
N PHE A 655 -13.70 17.83 1.12
CA PHE A 655 -12.58 16.87 0.72
C PHE A 655 -12.89 15.58 -0.06
N ILE A 656 -13.47 14.57 0.54
CA ILE A 656 -13.83 13.24 0.01
C ILE A 656 -12.65 12.25 0.17
N ARG A 657 -12.73 11.00 -0.25
CA ARG A 657 -11.76 9.88 -0.03
C ARG A 657 -12.29 8.67 -0.79
N VAL A 658 -11.83 7.42 -0.58
CA VAL A 658 -12.67 6.19 -0.65
C VAL A 658 -12.05 4.99 0.13
N GLN A 659 -12.00 4.98 1.48
CA GLN A 659 -12.03 3.96 2.59
C GLN A 659 -12.52 2.51 2.25
N ASN A 660 -13.07 1.52 3.02
CA ASN A 660 -13.64 0.25 2.45
C ASN A 660 -15.12 0.35 2.07
N ASP A 661 -15.66 -0.38 1.09
CA ASP A 661 -17.10 -0.59 0.75
C ASP A 661 -18.16 0.57 0.78
N ARG A 662 -17.83 1.83 1.13
CA ARG A 662 -18.77 2.91 1.52
C ARG A 662 -18.56 4.42 0.91
N ILE A 663 -18.77 5.61 1.56
CA ILE A 663 -18.68 7.07 1.04
C ILE A 663 -18.56 8.25 2.09
N LEU A 664 -17.70 8.28 3.11
CA LEU A 664 -17.36 9.49 3.94
C LEU A 664 -17.27 10.90 3.26
N VAL A 665 -17.40 12.00 4.06
CA VAL A 665 -17.65 13.43 3.65
C VAL A 665 -17.50 14.59 4.73
N VAL A 666 -16.76 14.42 5.84
CA VAL A 666 -16.40 15.37 6.92
C VAL A 666 -16.88 16.87 6.96
N GLY A 667 -17.10 17.49 8.13
CA GLY A 667 -17.05 18.96 8.28
C GLY A 667 -17.42 19.51 9.64
N TYR A 668 -17.97 20.73 9.82
CA TYR A 668 -18.48 21.28 11.09
C TYR A 668 -19.85 22.15 11.05
N GLN A 669 -20.03 23.52 11.06
CA GLN A 669 -21.17 24.51 11.39
C GLN A 669 -21.01 25.94 12.13
N SER A 670 -20.90 27.08 11.42
CA SER A 670 -20.90 28.50 11.85
C SER A 670 -19.85 28.98 12.86
N ASN A 671 -19.97 28.52 14.09
CA ASN A 671 -19.44 29.13 15.31
C ASN A 671 -18.53 28.17 16.12
N GLU A 672 -18.35 26.99 15.52
CA GLU A 672 -17.43 25.83 15.56
C GLU A 672 -17.48 24.36 16.33
N THR A 673 -18.10 23.99 17.50
CA THR A 673 -17.86 23.09 18.72
C THR A 673 -18.14 21.68 18.51
N GLN A 674 -18.40 21.36 17.24
CA GLN A 674 -18.77 20.05 16.91
C GLN A 674 -18.07 19.57 15.54
N VAL A 675 -17.04 18.70 15.56
CA VAL A 675 -16.61 17.81 14.43
C VAL A 675 -17.77 17.22 13.58
N ALA A 676 -18.33 17.89 12.57
CA ALA A 676 -19.45 17.37 11.79
C ALA A 676 -19.12 16.34 10.70
N THR A 677 -20.13 15.53 10.38
CA THR A 677 -20.02 14.19 9.83
C THR A 677 -21.42 13.86 9.13
N ALA A 678 -21.66 12.76 8.37
CA ALA A 678 -22.88 12.27 7.65
C ALA A 678 -22.71 10.76 7.29
N ARG A 679 -23.68 9.98 6.75
CA ARG A 679 -23.47 8.63 6.14
C ARG A 679 -24.62 7.89 5.45
N TYR A 680 -24.40 7.61 4.17
CA TYR A 680 -24.98 6.77 3.12
C TYR A 680 -24.60 5.24 3.07
N LYS A 681 -25.55 4.30 2.84
CA LYS A 681 -25.88 3.15 1.93
C LYS A 681 -25.87 3.55 0.46
N LEU A 682 -26.55 2.80 -0.39
CA LEU A 682 -26.24 2.51 -1.79
C LEU A 682 -27.17 3.23 -2.82
N ASP A 683 -28.16 4.01 -2.37
CA ASP A 683 -29.41 4.29 -3.12
C ASP A 683 -30.16 5.67 -2.88
N GLY A 684 -29.50 6.77 -2.46
CA GLY A 684 -30.01 8.17 -2.48
C GLY A 684 -30.29 8.84 -1.15
N THR A 685 -31.33 8.31 -0.54
CA THR A 685 -32.06 8.75 0.64
C THR A 685 -31.29 8.65 1.98
N LEU A 686 -31.87 8.06 3.05
CA LEU A 686 -31.27 7.88 4.38
C LEU A 686 -31.18 6.36 4.85
N ASP A 687 -30.52 6.03 5.99
CA ASP A 687 -30.52 4.83 6.90
C ASP A 687 -30.16 5.41 8.27
N THR A 688 -30.15 4.54 9.27
CA THR A 688 -30.28 4.86 10.68
C THR A 688 -29.28 4.18 11.63
N SER A 689 -28.46 3.19 11.23
CA SER A 689 -27.66 2.36 12.18
C SER A 689 -26.36 2.97 12.82
N PHE A 690 -25.97 4.21 12.49
CA PHE A 690 -25.11 5.15 13.24
C PHE A 690 -26.23 5.86 14.05
N GLY A 691 -26.21 5.96 15.37
CA GLY A 691 -27.27 6.58 16.21
C GLY A 691 -28.53 7.28 15.57
N GLN A 692 -28.51 8.58 15.19
CA GLN A 692 -29.69 9.45 14.92
C GLN A 692 -29.93 9.92 13.46
N ASN A 693 -30.61 9.11 12.62
CA ASN A 693 -31.24 9.46 11.32
C ASN A 693 -30.56 10.55 10.46
N GLY A 694 -29.69 10.13 9.57
CA GLY A 694 -28.75 11.02 8.94
C GLY A 694 -27.74 11.84 9.79
N LYS A 695 -27.93 12.26 11.09
CA LYS A 695 -27.09 13.28 11.87
C LYS A 695 -26.62 13.06 13.40
N ARG A 696 -25.60 13.77 14.00
CA ARG A 696 -24.92 13.72 15.41
C ARG A 696 -23.90 14.78 15.86
N LEU A 697 -23.84 15.07 17.17
CA LEU A 697 -22.70 15.80 17.80
C LEU A 697 -21.97 15.09 19.06
N SER A 698 -20.62 15.06 19.25
CA SER A 698 -19.59 14.57 20.28
C SER A 698 -18.38 15.59 20.65
N PRO A 699 -17.26 15.22 21.41
CA PRO A 699 -16.12 16.08 21.93
C PRO A 699 -14.57 15.61 21.92
N PHE A 700 -13.53 16.35 21.43
CA PHE A 700 -12.04 16.11 21.44
C PHE A 700 -11.61 16.53 22.84
N PRO A 701 -10.55 15.99 23.44
CA PRO A 701 -10.03 16.80 25.10
C PRO A 701 -9.45 18.20 24.83
N ASN A 702 -9.02 18.91 25.85
CA ASN A 702 -8.17 20.10 25.71
C ASN A 702 -8.87 21.42 25.21
N GLY A 703 -9.99 21.47 24.43
CA GLY A 703 -10.87 22.69 24.25
C GLY A 703 -11.43 23.16 22.85
N SER A 704 -10.79 23.98 21.98
CA SER A 704 -11.10 24.38 20.54
C SER A 704 -9.95 24.91 19.52
N THR A 705 -10.19 25.52 18.34
CA THR A 705 -9.71 25.21 16.92
C THR A 705 -9.70 26.43 15.81
N THR A 706 -9.30 26.49 14.47
CA THR A 706 -9.38 27.74 13.49
C THR A 706 -9.22 27.77 11.91
N TYR A 707 -8.32 27.09 11.20
CA TYR A 707 -8.35 27.11 9.70
C TYR A 707 -7.86 25.79 9.11
N LEU A 708 -8.11 25.54 7.86
CA LEU A 708 -8.46 24.18 7.45
C LEU A 708 -7.15 23.29 7.30
N THR A 709 -7.02 21.96 7.63
CA THR A 709 -6.14 20.83 7.00
C THR A 709 -6.14 19.27 7.36
N THR A 710 -7.10 18.35 7.11
CA THR A 710 -6.84 16.96 6.50
C THR A 710 -7.99 15.93 6.51
N VAL A 711 -7.77 14.62 6.23
CA VAL A 711 -8.48 13.33 6.49
C VAL A 711 -7.56 12.10 6.07
N VAL A 712 -7.84 10.80 6.23
CA VAL A 712 -7.06 9.66 5.59
C VAL A 712 -8.02 8.50 5.45
N GLY A 713 -7.57 7.26 5.34
CA GLY A 713 -8.34 6.05 5.43
C GLY A 713 -7.42 4.87 5.51
N GLN A 714 -7.97 3.83 6.11
CA GLN A 714 -7.35 2.55 6.33
C GLN A 714 -8.30 1.33 6.62
N ASP A 715 -7.96 0.19 6.05
CA ASP A 715 -8.61 -1.07 5.68
C ASP A 715 -9.57 -1.82 6.64
N ASP A 716 -9.65 -1.62 7.96
CA ASP A 716 -10.74 -2.28 8.75
C ASP A 716 -12.00 -1.38 8.87
N GLY A 717 -11.89 -0.17 8.35
CA GLY A 717 -12.82 0.92 8.65
C GLY A 717 -12.13 2.09 9.31
N LYS A 718 -11.01 1.90 10.04
CA LYS A 718 -10.47 2.77 11.11
C LYS A 718 -10.01 4.15 10.58
N PHE A 719 -10.09 5.22 11.44
CA PHE A 719 -10.39 6.78 11.29
C PHE A 719 -8.96 7.51 11.63
N ILE A 720 -8.53 8.78 11.36
CA ILE A 720 -7.69 9.79 12.11
C ILE A 720 -8.28 11.25 11.71
N VAL A 721 -8.21 12.35 12.50
CA VAL A 721 -8.71 13.79 12.28
C VAL A 721 -7.65 14.84 12.64
N ALA A 722 -7.94 16.16 12.52
CA ALA A 722 -7.65 17.36 13.30
C ALA A 722 -7.79 18.72 12.60
N GLY A 723 -6.82 19.59 12.84
CA GLY A 723 -6.76 21.01 12.63
C GLY A 723 -5.49 21.64 13.20
N ASN A 724 -5.59 22.82 13.82
CA ASN A 724 -4.63 23.28 14.81
C ASN A 724 -5.36 23.71 16.17
N THR A 725 -4.85 23.51 17.43
CA THR A 725 -5.61 23.68 18.72
C THR A 725 -4.95 24.52 19.85
N THR A 726 -5.44 25.73 20.19
CA THR A 726 -4.93 26.80 21.12
C THR A 726 -4.67 26.26 22.54
N ASP A 727 -3.64 26.73 23.22
CA ASP A 727 -3.52 26.61 24.67
C ASP A 727 -4.29 27.77 25.30
N PRO A 728 -5.37 27.50 26.07
CA PRO A 728 -6.22 28.54 26.65
C PRO A 728 -5.46 29.45 27.64
N ALA A 729 -4.25 29.06 28.02
CA ALA A 729 -3.37 29.84 28.88
C ALA A 729 -2.32 30.67 28.12
N THR A 730 -2.01 30.41 26.84
CA THR A 730 -0.83 31.03 26.19
C THR A 730 -0.99 31.64 24.80
N TYR A 731 -2.06 31.41 24.03
CA TYR A 731 -2.29 32.06 22.71
C TYR A 731 -1.05 32.08 21.78
N ARG A 732 -0.50 30.88 21.57
CA ARG A 732 0.81 30.47 20.99
C ARG A 732 0.54 29.18 20.13
N GLN A 733 1.43 28.53 19.25
CA GLN A 733 1.09 27.34 18.34
C GLN A 733 1.32 25.74 18.44
N THR A 734 0.56 24.92 19.19
CA THR A 734 0.67 23.53 19.76
C THR A 734 0.09 22.26 19.04
N PHE A 735 0.69 21.52 18.08
CA PHE A 735 0.17 20.25 17.43
C PHE A 735 -0.49 19.18 18.29
N ALA A 736 -1.81 18.81 18.14
CA ALA A 736 -2.89 18.01 18.91
C ALA A 736 -3.49 16.56 18.53
N LEU A 737 -2.76 15.47 18.20
CA LEU A 737 -3.09 14.02 17.80
C LEU A 737 -4.21 13.04 18.43
N ALA A 738 -5.54 13.36 18.64
CA ALA A 738 -6.70 12.47 19.14
C ALA A 738 -7.21 11.07 18.58
N ARG A 739 -8.43 10.44 18.85
CA ARG A 739 -8.96 9.11 18.29
C ARG A 739 -10.56 8.89 18.03
N TYR A 740 -11.07 8.00 17.13
CA TYR A 740 -12.49 7.65 16.72
C TYR A 740 -12.63 6.26 16.04
N ASN A 741 -12.69 5.13 16.75
CA ASN A 741 -13.38 3.84 16.51
C ASN A 741 -14.64 3.75 15.59
N PRO A 742 -15.37 2.63 15.71
CA PRO A 742 -17.18 2.23 14.85
C PRO A 742 -18.64 2.69 15.21
N ASP A 743 -19.02 3.28 16.36
CA ASP A 743 -20.31 3.92 16.76
C ASP A 743 -20.21 5.47 16.72
N GLY A 744 -19.17 5.96 16.04
CA GLY A 744 -18.72 7.34 15.98
C GLY A 744 -18.82 8.15 17.27
N SER A 745 -18.31 7.68 18.40
CA SER A 745 -18.36 8.38 19.67
C SER A 745 -17.01 8.85 20.19
N LEU A 746 -16.58 8.34 21.36
CA LEU A 746 -15.37 8.71 22.08
C LEU A 746 -14.77 7.61 23.07
N ASP A 747 -14.07 6.56 22.57
CA ASP A 747 -13.22 5.51 23.20
C ASP A 747 -12.01 6.16 23.86
N THR A 748 -11.24 5.37 24.60
CA THR A 748 -10.23 5.79 25.56
C THR A 748 -9.11 4.72 25.87
N GLY A 749 -8.47 3.93 24.98
CA GLY A 749 -7.19 3.12 25.06
C GLY A 749 -5.77 3.63 24.49
N PHE A 750 -5.60 4.81 23.83
CA PHE A 750 -4.41 5.55 23.27
C PHE A 750 -4.52 7.14 23.35
N ALA A 751 -3.49 7.93 23.68
CA ALA A 751 -3.64 9.30 24.21
C ALA A 751 -3.25 10.54 23.36
N THR A 752 -3.17 11.67 24.09
CA THR A 752 -2.48 12.94 23.81
C THR A 752 -1.00 12.83 24.20
N SER A 753 -0.15 13.57 23.52
CA SER A 753 1.26 13.86 23.82
C SER A 753 1.45 15.33 23.43
N THR A 754 2.65 15.74 23.08
CA THR A 754 3.06 16.97 22.41
C THR A 754 4.36 16.57 21.69
N ILE A 755 4.94 17.35 20.80
CA ILE A 755 6.38 17.47 20.82
C ILE A 755 6.69 18.55 21.86
N PRO A 756 7.56 18.24 22.83
CA PRO A 756 8.03 19.21 23.80
C PRO A 756 8.41 20.51 23.13
N ALA A 757 7.90 21.63 23.64
CA ALA A 757 8.38 22.91 23.21
C ALA A 757 9.80 23.17 23.76
N ASP A 758 10.67 23.87 23.02
CA ASP A 758 11.57 24.88 23.61
C ASP A 758 10.74 26.11 24.02
N ASN A 759 11.24 27.34 23.95
CA ASN A 759 10.47 28.55 24.31
C ASN A 759 10.69 29.73 23.34
N SER A 760 11.29 29.49 22.18
CA SER A 760 11.88 30.49 21.28
C SER A 760 11.83 30.10 19.81
N THR A 761 11.81 28.79 19.62
CA THR A 761 11.47 28.09 18.42
C THR A 761 10.04 27.64 18.63
N THR A 762 9.09 28.33 18.10
CA THR A 762 8.71 27.85 16.82
C THR A 762 8.20 26.33 16.73
N TYR A 763 6.93 25.80 16.96
CA TYR A 763 6.15 24.50 16.50
C TYR A 763 4.65 24.18 15.68
N TYR A 764 3.65 25.02 15.06
CA TYR A 764 2.79 25.10 13.65
C TYR A 764 2.52 23.88 12.56
N VAL A 765 1.52 23.90 11.57
CA VAL A 765 1.22 22.85 10.44
C VAL A 765 0.54 23.21 9.03
N GLN A 766 0.58 22.34 7.97
CA GLN A 766 -0.19 22.21 6.66
C GLN A 766 -0.35 20.75 6.13
N ALA A 767 -0.45 19.77 7.03
CA ALA A 767 -0.31 18.31 6.85
C ALA A 767 -1.50 17.36 7.09
N LEU A 768 -1.50 16.04 7.36
CA LEU A 768 -0.72 14.90 7.92
C LEU A 768 -1.02 13.56 7.12
N SER A 769 -0.09 12.68 6.69
CA SER A 769 -0.43 11.26 6.34
C SER A 769 0.68 10.13 6.37
N THR A 770 0.70 9.03 5.59
CA THR A 770 0.83 7.66 6.16
C THR A 770 1.58 6.45 5.47
N ARG A 771 1.15 5.14 5.63
CA ARG A 771 1.47 3.80 4.97
C ARG A 771 2.25 2.69 5.75
N GLY A 772 1.69 2.11 6.83
CA GLY A 772 2.16 0.82 7.38
C GLY A 772 1.98 0.64 8.90
N ASN A 773 3.07 0.35 9.66
CA ASN A 773 3.10 0.24 11.15
C ASN A 773 3.65 1.51 11.86
N ARG A 774 3.56 2.59 11.17
CA ARG A 774 3.92 3.94 11.45
C ARG A 774 3.00 4.70 10.48
N LEU A 775 2.99 5.99 10.61
CA LEU A 775 2.09 6.87 9.90
C LEU A 775 2.92 8.16 9.71
N TYR A 776 3.56 8.68 8.52
CA TYR A 776 4.72 9.60 7.87
C TYR A 776 5.74 10.95 8.24
N ALA A 777 5.84 12.25 8.82
CA ALA A 777 5.30 13.51 9.58
C ALA A 777 5.90 15.01 9.27
N LEU A 778 5.18 16.21 9.32
CA LEU A 778 5.65 17.66 9.02
C LEU A 778 5.09 19.06 9.71
N GLY A 779 5.63 20.32 9.53
CA GLY A 779 5.65 21.52 10.46
C GLY A 779 6.93 22.49 10.45
N TYR A 780 6.85 23.80 10.79
CA TYR A 780 7.71 24.99 10.46
C TYR A 780 8.22 26.17 11.40
N ARG A 781 9.52 26.27 11.75
CA ARG A 781 10.13 27.14 12.84
C ARG A 781 10.19 28.67 12.91
N GLN A 782 9.37 29.51 12.28
CA GLN A 782 9.72 30.94 12.09
C GLN A 782 10.41 31.59 13.31
N SER A 783 11.74 31.66 13.29
CA SER A 783 12.48 31.63 14.56
C SER A 783 12.69 33.04 15.08
N SER A 784 12.58 33.22 16.39
CA SER A 784 12.51 34.56 17.02
C SER A 784 13.86 35.30 17.09
N PHE A 785 14.74 35.11 16.11
CA PHE A 785 16.02 35.82 16.00
C PHE A 785 15.86 37.27 15.52
N PHE A 786 16.07 38.20 16.44
CA PHE A 786 16.39 39.61 16.15
C PHE A 786 17.92 39.81 16.15
N ASN A 787 18.56 39.56 15.01
CA ASN A 787 19.92 40.05 14.78
C ASN A 787 19.89 41.52 14.36
N GLY A 788 20.75 42.36 14.94
CA GLY A 788 20.76 43.83 14.81
C GLY A 788 21.14 44.40 13.43
N PHE A 789 20.93 43.64 12.35
CA PHE A 789 21.21 44.01 10.96
C PHE A 789 19.95 44.08 10.08
N GLY A 790 18.76 43.76 10.61
CA GLY A 790 17.48 44.07 9.97
C GLY A 790 17.01 43.10 8.88
N LEU A 791 17.18 41.79 9.08
CA LEU A 791 16.65 40.73 8.19
C LEU A 791 15.39 40.06 8.78
N GLY A 792 14.61 39.39 7.91
CA GLY A 792 13.33 38.74 8.23
C GLY A 792 13.44 37.45 9.11
N PRO A 793 12.33 36.71 9.27
CA PRO A 793 12.20 35.64 10.29
C PRO A 793 12.90 34.32 9.89
N MET A 794 14.07 34.06 10.49
CA MET A 794 15.04 33.09 9.95
C MET A 794 14.91 31.61 10.38
N SER A 795 15.72 30.76 9.71
CA SER A 795 15.19 29.50 9.11
C SER A 795 16.11 28.91 7.98
N GLU A 796 16.33 27.64 7.54
CA GLU A 796 16.36 26.18 8.00
C GLU A 796 15.14 25.18 8.24
N GLY A 797 14.80 24.08 7.49
CA GLY A 797 13.47 23.35 7.66
C GLY A 797 13.06 21.84 8.02
N VAL A 798 13.78 20.83 8.63
CA VAL A 798 13.32 19.77 9.68
C VAL A 798 12.75 18.29 9.62
N VAL A 799 12.69 17.37 8.65
CA VAL A 799 11.93 16.07 8.93
C VAL A 799 12.44 15.24 10.20
N ALA A 800 11.52 14.74 11.06
CA ALA A 800 11.65 14.10 12.44
C ALA A 800 10.67 12.91 13.01
N ALA A 801 10.36 11.71 12.42
CA ALA A 801 9.30 10.60 12.61
C ALA A 801 8.09 10.36 13.60
N TYR A 802 7.44 9.15 13.46
CA TYR A 802 6.25 8.44 14.06
C TYR A 802 6.35 6.86 14.13
N LYS A 803 5.42 6.15 14.83
CA LYS A 803 5.11 4.68 14.83
C LYS A 803 3.68 4.28 15.30
N LEU A 804 2.97 3.42 14.58
CA LEU A 804 1.64 2.94 14.94
C LEU A 804 1.69 1.73 15.87
N GLU A 805 0.49 1.27 16.23
CA GLU A 805 0.24 -0.16 16.21
C GLU A 805 -0.36 -0.59 14.88
N THR A 806 0.27 -1.59 14.29
CA THR A 806 -0.24 -2.48 13.27
C THR A 806 -1.58 -3.02 13.73
N SER A 807 -2.58 -2.94 12.86
CA SER A 807 -3.40 -4.13 12.65
C SER A 807 -2.47 -5.26 12.25
N VAL A 808 -1.97 -6.03 13.22
CA VAL A 808 -1.42 -7.35 12.89
C VAL A 808 -2.64 -8.21 12.57
N ASN A 809 -3.11 -8.08 11.33
CA ASN A 809 -4.00 -9.07 10.75
C ASN A 809 -3.30 -10.42 10.90
N LEU A 810 -4.03 -11.40 11.45
CA LEU A 810 -3.55 -12.72 11.81
C LEU A 810 -2.86 -13.38 10.61
N SER A 811 -1.54 -13.22 10.52
CA SER A 811 -0.82 -13.42 9.26
C SER A 811 -0.32 -14.85 9.17
N CYS A 812 -0.75 -15.56 8.13
CA CYS A 812 -0.47 -16.98 7.98
C CYS A 812 0.98 -17.25 7.60
N PRO A 813 1.63 -18.22 8.26
CA PRO A 813 2.79 -18.91 7.69
C PRO A 813 2.43 -19.50 6.32
N VAL A 814 3.40 -19.52 5.41
CA VAL A 814 3.27 -20.30 4.17
C VAL A 814 3.13 -21.78 4.50
N SER A 815 2.32 -22.50 3.72
CA SER A 815 2.21 -23.96 3.84
C SER A 815 3.59 -24.62 3.68
N LYS A 816 3.93 -25.55 4.57
CA LYS A 816 5.21 -26.27 4.56
C LYS A 816 5.01 -27.73 4.18
N THR A 817 5.91 -28.27 3.36
CA THR A 817 6.10 -29.72 3.20
C THR A 817 7.41 -30.11 3.87
N VAL A 818 7.38 -31.14 4.71
CA VAL A 818 8.54 -31.65 5.46
C VAL A 818 8.63 -33.16 5.29
N VAL A 819 9.84 -33.72 5.46
CA VAL A 819 10.03 -35.17 5.55
C VAL A 819 9.79 -35.62 7.00
N ALA A 820 9.35 -36.85 7.22
CA ALA A 820 9.28 -37.46 8.54
C ALA A 820 10.62 -37.39 9.29
N ASP A 821 10.58 -37.19 10.61
CA ASP A 821 11.76 -37.22 11.47
C ASP A 821 12.29 -38.66 11.59
N GLN A 822 13.62 -38.83 11.63
CA GLN A 822 14.26 -40.14 11.58
C GLN A 822 13.76 -41.07 12.71
N GLY A 823 13.17 -42.20 12.34
CA GLY A 823 12.62 -43.17 13.31
C GLY A 823 11.25 -42.80 13.90
N ILE A 824 10.60 -41.73 13.43
CA ILE A 824 9.28 -41.26 13.88
C ILE A 824 8.30 -41.35 12.70
N CYS A 825 7.05 -41.76 12.94
CA CYS A 825 5.99 -41.71 11.92
C CYS A 825 5.29 -40.34 11.89
N GLY A 826 6.06 -39.30 11.57
CA GLY A 826 5.64 -37.90 11.65
C GLY A 826 6.83 -36.94 11.74
N ALA A 827 6.57 -35.64 11.85
CA ALA A 827 7.61 -34.61 11.98
C ALA A 827 7.23 -33.52 13.00
N VAL A 828 8.22 -33.05 13.77
CA VAL A 828 8.07 -31.98 14.77
C VAL A 828 8.35 -30.63 14.12
N VAL A 829 7.29 -29.96 13.66
CA VAL A 829 7.44 -28.76 12.81
C VAL A 829 7.49 -27.49 13.66
N LYS A 830 8.55 -26.70 13.47
CA LYS A 830 8.80 -25.43 14.18
C LYS A 830 8.57 -24.21 13.29
N ASP A 831 8.42 -23.07 13.94
CA ASP A 831 8.33 -21.73 13.35
C ASP A 831 7.14 -21.63 12.38
N ILE A 832 5.97 -22.03 12.90
CA ILE A 832 4.67 -22.14 12.20
C ILE A 832 3.51 -21.52 13.02
N ASP A 833 3.80 -20.63 13.97
CA ASP A 833 2.77 -19.83 14.61
C ASP A 833 2.54 -18.54 13.78
N PRO A 834 1.30 -18.05 13.65
CA PRO A 834 1.01 -16.83 12.90
C PRO A 834 1.48 -15.58 13.64
N ILE A 835 1.76 -14.52 12.90
CA ILE A 835 2.08 -13.22 13.49
C ILE A 835 0.77 -12.59 14.00
N ALA A 836 0.73 -12.21 15.28
CA ALA A 836 -0.42 -11.59 15.96
C ALA A 836 0.04 -10.60 17.05
N ALA A 837 -0.77 -9.58 17.34
CA ALA A 837 -0.38 -8.48 18.24
C ALA A 837 -0.60 -8.73 19.75
N SER A 838 -1.60 -9.52 20.12
CA SER A 838 -1.99 -9.74 21.53
C SER A 838 -2.76 -11.05 21.76
N SER A 839 -2.71 -11.53 22.99
CA SER A 839 -3.16 -12.85 23.45
C SER A 839 -4.67 -13.12 23.36
N PRO A 840 -5.11 -14.38 23.45
CA PRO A 840 -4.45 -15.64 23.08
C PRO A 840 -5.14 -16.27 21.86
N THR A 841 -4.38 -16.70 20.86
CA THR A 841 -4.95 -17.41 19.71
C THR A 841 -5.34 -18.85 20.07
N LYS A 842 -6.45 -19.33 19.53
CA LYS A 842 -6.82 -20.76 19.52
C LYS A 842 -6.32 -21.37 18.21
N TYR A 843 -5.83 -22.61 18.22
CA TYR A 843 -5.64 -23.38 16.99
C TYR A 843 -6.55 -24.61 16.94
N THR A 844 -6.82 -25.06 15.72
CA THR A 844 -7.52 -26.31 15.39
C THR A 844 -6.76 -27.03 14.27
N LEU A 845 -6.67 -28.35 14.36
CA LEU A 845 -5.99 -29.22 13.40
C LEU A 845 -6.99 -30.22 12.82
N SER A 846 -6.93 -30.41 11.51
CA SER A 846 -7.73 -31.42 10.79
C SER A 846 -6.95 -32.05 9.64
N GLY A 847 -7.38 -33.23 9.19
CA GLY A 847 -6.61 -34.06 8.24
C GLY A 847 -5.73 -35.07 8.98
N ALA A 848 -4.46 -35.19 8.57
CA ALA A 848 -3.51 -36.18 9.11
C ALA A 848 -3.24 -36.06 10.62
N THR A 849 -3.39 -34.85 11.19
CA THR A 849 -3.31 -34.61 12.63
C THR A 849 -4.58 -33.88 13.08
N THR A 850 -5.20 -34.34 14.17
CA THR A 850 -6.47 -33.79 14.68
C THR A 850 -6.35 -33.33 16.13
N GLY A 851 -6.87 -32.14 16.44
CA GLY A 851 -6.90 -31.61 17.81
C GLY A 851 -7.17 -30.11 17.87
N SER A 852 -7.27 -29.55 19.06
CA SER A 852 -7.40 -28.10 19.26
C SER A 852 -6.92 -27.67 20.64
N ASP A 853 -6.25 -26.54 20.75
CA ASP A 853 -5.65 -26.03 21.99
C ASP A 853 -5.48 -24.51 21.91
N MET A 854 -5.01 -23.88 22.98
CA MET A 854 -4.65 -22.46 23.03
C MET A 854 -3.14 -22.25 22.84
N GLY A 855 -2.77 -21.13 22.23
CA GLY A 855 -1.37 -20.74 22.02
C GLY A 855 -0.73 -21.43 20.82
N SER A 856 0.51 -21.91 21.01
CA SER A 856 1.40 -22.35 19.94
C SER A 856 1.13 -23.78 19.45
N VAL A 857 1.26 -23.98 18.14
CA VAL A 857 1.39 -25.30 17.50
C VAL A 857 2.84 -25.62 17.10
N SER A 858 3.71 -24.60 17.04
CA SER A 858 5.14 -24.75 16.80
C SER A 858 5.78 -25.74 17.78
N GLY A 859 6.49 -26.73 17.25
CA GLY A 859 7.13 -27.78 18.03
C GLY A 859 6.20 -28.92 18.48
N LYS A 860 4.94 -28.97 18.00
CA LYS A 860 4.09 -30.17 18.14
C LYS A 860 4.34 -31.15 16.98
N LEU A 861 4.05 -32.43 17.20
CA LEU A 861 4.25 -33.51 16.22
C LEU A 861 3.06 -33.56 15.24
N PHE A 862 3.36 -33.60 13.94
CA PHE A 862 2.40 -33.80 12.86
C PHE A 862 2.56 -35.21 12.26
N GLY A 863 1.44 -35.90 12.03
CA GLY A 863 1.42 -37.22 11.38
C GLY A 863 1.62 -37.16 9.86
N ILE A 864 1.93 -38.30 9.24
CA ILE A 864 2.11 -38.43 7.78
C ILE A 864 0.83 -38.04 7.03
N GLY A 865 1.00 -37.26 5.96
CA GLY A 865 -0.07 -36.67 5.16
C GLY A 865 -0.24 -35.17 5.43
N THR A 866 -1.32 -34.60 4.90
CA THR A 866 -1.62 -33.16 5.03
C THR A 866 -2.50 -32.89 6.26
N THR A 867 -2.03 -31.99 7.11
CA THR A 867 -2.78 -31.37 8.21
C THR A 867 -3.12 -29.93 7.83
N VAL A 868 -4.40 -29.56 7.91
CA VAL A 868 -4.83 -28.16 7.88
C VAL A 868 -4.71 -27.60 9.29
N VAL A 869 -3.98 -26.51 9.44
CA VAL A 869 -3.83 -25.75 10.68
C VAL A 869 -4.66 -24.48 10.56
N THR A 870 -5.71 -24.35 11.37
CA THR A 870 -6.56 -23.15 11.41
C THR A 870 -6.45 -22.48 12.76
N TYR A 871 -5.94 -21.25 12.75
CA TYR A 871 -5.89 -20.34 13.88
C TYR A 871 -7.13 -19.44 13.92
N THR A 872 -7.57 -19.12 15.13
CA THR A 872 -8.70 -18.22 15.42
C THR A 872 -8.29 -17.24 16.51
N GLN A 873 -8.48 -15.94 16.26
CA GLN A 873 -8.31 -14.87 17.24
C GLN A 873 -9.69 -14.33 17.62
N ALA A 874 -9.95 -14.21 18.92
CA ALA A 874 -11.19 -13.61 19.41
C ALA A 874 -11.15 -12.09 19.15
N SER A 875 -11.93 -11.65 18.17
CA SER A 875 -12.11 -10.26 17.75
C SER A 875 -13.52 -10.11 17.16
N GLU A 876 -13.97 -8.87 16.97
CA GLU A 876 -15.21 -8.58 16.24
C GLU A 876 -14.90 -7.76 14.97
N PRO A 877 -15.13 -8.31 13.76
CA PRO A 877 -15.44 -9.72 13.47
C PRO A 877 -14.27 -10.66 13.81
N THR A 878 -14.56 -11.94 14.04
CA THR A 878 -13.57 -12.96 14.43
C THR A 878 -12.59 -13.25 13.29
N LYS A 879 -11.29 -12.98 13.53
CA LYS A 879 -10.23 -13.22 12.53
C LYS A 879 -9.76 -14.67 12.56
N THR A 880 -9.66 -15.29 11.39
CA THR A 880 -9.13 -16.64 11.20
C THR A 880 -8.02 -16.66 10.16
N CYS A 881 -7.14 -17.65 10.28
CA CYS A 881 -6.02 -17.89 9.38
C CYS A 881 -5.88 -19.41 9.20
N SER A 882 -5.67 -19.88 7.97
CA SER A 882 -5.45 -21.31 7.69
C SER A 882 -4.28 -21.54 6.75
N PHE A 883 -3.47 -22.55 7.04
CA PHE A 883 -2.37 -23.04 6.20
C PHE A 883 -2.25 -24.57 6.33
N THR A 884 -1.37 -25.19 5.54
CA THR A 884 -1.17 -26.65 5.55
C THR A 884 0.25 -27.06 5.91
N ILE A 885 0.35 -28.10 6.73
CA ILE A 885 1.58 -28.85 7.00
C ILE A 885 1.43 -30.23 6.37
N THR A 886 2.27 -30.55 5.39
CA THR A 886 2.29 -31.89 4.78
C THR A 886 3.57 -32.62 5.18
N VAL A 887 3.44 -33.70 5.94
CA VAL A 887 4.57 -34.58 6.27
C VAL A 887 4.59 -35.74 5.28
N VAL A 888 5.70 -35.93 4.58
CA VAL A 888 5.89 -37.05 3.65
C VAL A 888 6.92 -38.02 4.21
N ASP A 889 6.66 -39.33 4.13
CA ASP A 889 7.71 -40.31 4.41
C ASP A 889 8.57 -40.55 3.16
N ARG A 890 9.88 -40.72 3.40
CA ARG A 890 10.91 -41.07 2.42
C ARG A 890 11.91 -42.06 2.96
N GLN A 891 11.74 -42.55 4.20
CA GLN A 891 12.55 -43.60 4.75
C GLN A 891 12.20 -44.91 4.03
N LEU A 892 13.22 -45.68 3.62
CA LEU A 892 12.96 -47.01 3.07
C LEU A 892 12.81 -48.02 4.23
N PRO A 893 11.85 -48.95 4.15
CA PRO A 893 11.77 -50.04 5.11
C PRO A 893 13.02 -50.92 5.00
N THR A 894 13.44 -51.54 6.10
CA THR A 894 14.63 -52.39 6.17
C THR A 894 14.24 -53.84 6.43
N ILE A 895 14.66 -54.75 5.55
CA ILE A 895 14.52 -56.20 5.74
C ILE A 895 15.81 -56.73 6.37
N THR A 896 15.71 -57.52 7.43
CA THR A 896 16.87 -58.09 8.15
C THR A 896 16.67 -59.56 8.49
N GLY A 897 17.78 -60.30 8.57
CA GLY A 897 17.78 -61.71 9.01
C GLY A 897 17.17 -62.72 8.03
N LEU A 898 16.93 -62.34 6.76
CA LEU A 898 16.31 -63.23 5.77
C LEU A 898 17.06 -64.56 5.63
N SER A 899 16.36 -65.62 5.99
CA SER A 899 16.81 -67.01 5.93
C SER A 899 15.64 -67.90 5.51
N VAL A 900 15.94 -69.06 4.93
CA VAL A 900 14.94 -69.99 4.39
C VAL A 900 15.31 -71.42 4.75
N SER A 901 14.33 -72.23 5.17
CA SER A 901 14.54 -73.60 5.63
C SER A 901 13.38 -74.52 5.21
N PRO A 902 13.66 -75.67 4.55
CA PRO A 902 14.95 -76.08 4.00
C PRO A 902 15.35 -75.25 2.76
N ASN A 903 16.63 -74.87 2.66
CA ASN A 903 17.20 -74.22 1.47
C ASN A 903 17.58 -75.20 0.33
N ARG A 904 17.33 -76.49 0.52
CA ARG A 904 17.63 -77.57 -0.43
C ARG A 904 16.57 -78.66 -0.35
N LEU A 905 15.89 -78.96 -1.45
CA LEU A 905 14.89 -80.03 -1.55
C LEU A 905 15.53 -81.25 -2.21
N TRP A 906 15.41 -82.42 -1.57
CA TRP A 906 15.91 -83.69 -2.09
C TRP A 906 15.16 -84.87 -1.44
N PRO A 907 14.85 -85.97 -2.16
CA PRO A 907 15.07 -86.19 -3.59
C PRO A 907 14.10 -85.41 -4.49
N PRO A 908 14.48 -85.10 -5.74
CA PRO A 908 13.52 -84.62 -6.74
C PRO A 908 12.49 -85.74 -7.01
N ASN A 909 11.29 -85.56 -6.48
CA ASN A 909 10.25 -86.59 -6.40
C ASN A 909 8.84 -86.04 -6.71
N HIS A 910 8.77 -84.85 -7.33
CA HIS A 910 7.55 -84.15 -7.75
C HIS A 910 6.58 -83.74 -6.61
N LYS A 911 6.97 -83.93 -5.34
CA LYS A 911 6.14 -83.56 -4.18
C LYS A 911 6.40 -82.11 -3.75
N MET A 912 5.33 -81.45 -3.29
CA MET A 912 5.44 -80.21 -2.54
C MET A 912 6.12 -80.46 -1.18
N VAL A 913 7.03 -79.55 -0.82
CA VAL A 913 7.73 -79.50 0.48
C VAL A 913 7.45 -78.15 1.12
N ASP A 914 7.04 -78.16 2.40
CA ASP A 914 6.87 -76.95 3.19
C ASP A 914 8.22 -76.28 3.45
N VAL A 915 8.27 -74.96 3.24
CA VAL A 915 9.48 -74.13 3.31
C VAL A 915 9.17 -72.85 4.08
N THR A 916 9.86 -72.65 5.21
CA THR A 916 9.68 -71.49 6.08
C THR A 916 10.73 -70.41 5.79
N LEU A 917 10.28 -69.16 5.65
CA LEU A 917 11.12 -67.96 5.70
C LEU A 917 11.14 -67.40 7.12
N THR A 918 12.31 -66.96 7.58
CA THR A 918 12.46 -66.12 8.76
C THR A 918 13.11 -64.81 8.34
N TYR A 919 12.47 -63.68 8.65
CA TYR A 919 13.00 -62.32 8.45
C TYR A 919 12.26 -61.33 9.36
N ASN A 920 12.83 -60.15 9.58
CA ASN A 920 12.17 -59.02 10.23
C ASN A 920 12.08 -57.84 9.27
N VAL A 921 10.98 -57.09 9.34
CA VAL A 921 10.80 -55.80 8.65
C VAL A 921 10.81 -54.70 9.70
N LEU A 922 11.69 -53.71 9.53
CA LEU A 922 11.85 -52.57 10.43
C LEU A 922 11.64 -51.27 9.66
N ASP A 923 10.82 -50.38 10.21
CA ASP A 923 10.34 -49.17 9.53
C ASP A 923 9.79 -48.19 10.57
N ASN A 924 9.89 -46.87 10.33
CA ASN A 924 9.39 -45.84 11.23
C ASN A 924 7.85 -45.73 11.23
N CYS A 925 7.19 -46.02 10.11
CA CYS A 925 5.73 -46.01 9.94
C CYS A 925 5.06 -47.41 9.89
N LYS A 926 5.83 -48.47 10.13
CA LYS A 926 5.44 -49.90 10.04
C LYS A 926 5.10 -50.35 8.61
N ALA A 927 6.12 -50.83 7.92
CA ALA A 927 5.95 -51.47 6.63
C ALA A 927 5.35 -52.90 6.71
N THR A 928 4.57 -53.21 5.67
CA THR A 928 4.10 -54.55 5.34
C THR A 928 5.15 -55.30 4.51
N SER A 929 4.97 -56.60 4.27
CA SER A 929 5.79 -57.32 3.29
C SER A 929 4.98 -58.31 2.46
N VAL A 930 5.43 -58.52 1.23
CA VAL A 930 4.90 -59.48 0.26
C VAL A 930 6.05 -60.39 -0.17
N VAL A 931 5.79 -61.69 -0.20
CA VAL A 931 6.71 -62.68 -0.78
C VAL A 931 6.28 -62.97 -2.22
N SER A 932 7.27 -63.12 -3.11
CA SER A 932 7.09 -63.66 -4.44
C SER A 932 8.14 -64.74 -4.71
N VAL A 933 7.81 -65.68 -5.61
CA VAL A 933 8.70 -66.77 -6.00
C VAL A 933 8.83 -66.78 -7.51
N SER A 934 10.05 -67.00 -7.99
CA SER A 934 10.40 -67.21 -9.39
C SER A 934 11.36 -68.40 -9.50
N SER A 935 11.60 -68.93 -10.69
CA SER A 935 12.59 -70.00 -10.89
C SER A 935 13.39 -69.85 -12.18
N ASN A 936 14.55 -70.50 -12.22
CA ASN A 936 15.39 -70.63 -13.42
C ASN A 936 14.86 -71.68 -14.42
N GLU A 937 13.83 -72.44 -14.05
CA GLU A 937 13.10 -73.38 -14.90
C GLU A 937 11.62 -72.97 -14.98
N PRO A 938 10.89 -73.26 -16.08
CA PRO A 938 9.47 -72.94 -16.18
C PRO A 938 8.62 -73.77 -15.22
N GLN A 939 7.46 -73.21 -14.83
CA GLN A 939 6.44 -73.81 -13.94
C GLN A 939 5.71 -75.03 -14.56
N THR A 940 5.92 -75.28 -15.84
CA THR A 940 5.54 -76.52 -16.55
C THR A 940 6.65 -76.84 -17.56
N GLY A 941 7.04 -78.12 -17.66
CA GLY A 941 8.13 -78.57 -18.52
C GLY A 941 7.64 -79.53 -19.62
N PRO A 942 8.48 -79.87 -20.62
CA PRO A 942 8.11 -80.84 -21.65
C PRO A 942 7.85 -82.26 -21.11
N ASP A 943 8.39 -82.58 -19.93
CA ASP A 943 8.38 -83.91 -19.32
C ASP A 943 7.39 -84.05 -18.12
N ASP A 944 6.67 -82.99 -17.71
CA ASP A 944 5.66 -83.05 -16.62
C ASP A 944 4.37 -82.27 -16.95
N ASN A 945 3.26 -82.76 -16.39
CA ASN A 945 1.90 -82.21 -16.55
C ASN A 945 1.25 -81.78 -15.21
N THR A 946 1.98 -81.67 -14.10
CA THR A 946 1.40 -81.19 -12.84
C THR A 946 1.51 -79.66 -12.70
N PRO A 947 0.38 -78.93 -12.56
CA PRO A 947 0.43 -77.50 -12.30
C PRO A 947 1.04 -77.17 -10.94
N ASP A 948 1.52 -75.92 -10.81
CA ASP A 948 2.00 -75.27 -9.59
C ASP A 948 3.24 -75.90 -8.95
N ASP A 949 4.40 -75.40 -9.38
CA ASP A 949 5.71 -75.67 -8.77
C ASP A 949 5.96 -74.93 -7.44
N TRP A 950 5.15 -73.91 -7.14
CA TRP A 950 5.15 -73.24 -5.84
C TRP A 950 3.75 -72.77 -5.45
N GLN A 951 3.50 -72.71 -4.15
CA GLN A 951 2.33 -72.08 -3.54
C GLN A 951 2.82 -71.17 -2.41
N ILE A 952 2.35 -69.93 -2.40
CA ILE A 952 2.61 -68.98 -1.30
C ILE A 952 1.46 -69.13 -0.31
N ILE A 953 1.75 -69.58 0.91
CA ILE A 953 0.73 -69.86 1.93
C ILE A 953 0.48 -68.60 2.76
N ASP A 954 1.56 -67.96 3.21
CA ASP A 954 1.55 -66.65 3.86
C ASP A 954 2.93 -65.96 3.67
N ALA A 955 3.21 -64.89 4.42
CA ALA A 955 4.47 -64.14 4.35
C ALA A 955 5.70 -64.93 4.83
N ASN A 956 5.51 -65.99 5.63
CA ASN A 956 6.58 -66.81 6.19
C ASN A 956 6.55 -68.27 5.72
N HIS A 957 5.49 -68.72 5.05
CA HIS A 957 5.35 -70.11 4.61
C HIS A 957 5.09 -70.24 3.11
N LEU A 958 5.91 -71.08 2.47
CA LEU A 958 5.78 -71.52 1.09
C LEU A 958 5.61 -73.04 1.05
N LYS A 959 5.04 -73.53 -0.04
CA LYS A 959 5.27 -74.89 -0.53
C LYS A 959 6.03 -74.79 -1.85
N LEU A 960 7.18 -75.44 -1.93
CA LEU A 960 8.00 -75.50 -3.14
C LEU A 960 8.12 -76.96 -3.58
N ARG A 961 8.00 -77.22 -4.88
CA ARG A 961 8.06 -78.58 -5.38
C ARG A 961 9.49 -79.08 -5.41
N ALA A 962 9.73 -80.27 -4.85
CA ALA A 962 10.96 -81.02 -5.03
C ALA A 962 11.02 -81.60 -6.46
N GLU A 963 11.19 -80.72 -7.43
CA GLU A 963 11.22 -81.01 -8.86
C GLU A 963 12.26 -80.17 -9.59
N ARG A 964 12.73 -80.69 -10.71
CA ARG A 964 13.67 -80.07 -11.65
C ARG A 964 13.51 -80.72 -13.03
N THR A 965 13.93 -80.04 -14.09
CA THR A 965 14.06 -80.70 -15.40
C THR A 965 15.05 -81.87 -15.34
N GLY A 966 14.81 -82.90 -16.17
CA GLY A 966 15.70 -84.07 -16.24
C GLY A 966 17.12 -83.72 -16.72
N SER A 967 17.18 -82.83 -17.73
CA SER A 967 18.39 -82.39 -18.41
C SER A 967 19.20 -81.31 -17.66
N GLY A 968 18.55 -80.42 -16.91
CA GLY A 968 19.19 -79.28 -16.24
C GLY A 968 20.18 -79.64 -15.11
N ASN A 969 20.82 -78.61 -14.56
CA ASN A 969 21.73 -78.73 -13.40
C ASN A 969 21.00 -78.85 -12.06
N GLY A 970 19.70 -78.54 -12.05
CA GLY A 970 18.87 -78.44 -10.86
C GLY A 970 18.07 -77.14 -10.87
N ARG A 971 16.90 -77.19 -10.25
CA ARG A 971 16.03 -76.03 -10.12
C ARG A 971 16.52 -75.13 -8.99
N ILE A 972 16.37 -73.83 -9.17
CA ILE A 972 16.60 -72.80 -8.18
C ILE A 972 15.31 -71.98 -8.10
N TYR A 973 14.63 -72.04 -6.97
CA TYR A 973 13.60 -71.07 -6.63
C TYR A 973 14.30 -69.83 -6.07
N THR A 974 14.07 -68.67 -6.67
CA THR A 974 14.47 -67.37 -6.11
C THR A 974 13.27 -66.77 -5.43
N ILE A 975 13.36 -66.67 -4.10
CA ILE A 975 12.31 -66.16 -3.21
C ILE A 975 12.65 -64.71 -2.89
N THR A 976 11.73 -63.82 -3.19
CA THR A 976 11.90 -62.36 -3.13
C THR A 976 10.93 -61.80 -2.11
N VAL A 977 11.45 -61.24 -1.02
CA VAL A 977 10.67 -60.53 -0.01
C VAL A 977 10.75 -59.04 -0.30
N THR A 978 9.60 -58.41 -0.55
CA THR A 978 9.49 -56.95 -0.75
C THR A 978 8.72 -56.34 0.40
N ALA A 979 9.37 -55.47 1.17
CA ALA A 979 8.73 -54.65 2.18
C ALA A 979 8.19 -53.35 1.54
N THR A 980 7.02 -52.89 1.97
CA THR A 980 6.37 -51.65 1.51
C THR A 980 5.77 -50.89 2.70
N ASP A 981 6.18 -49.64 2.91
CA ASP A 981 5.61 -48.75 3.94
C ASP A 981 4.21 -48.23 3.55
N PRO A 982 3.48 -47.54 4.45
CA PRO A 982 2.19 -46.93 4.13
C PRO A 982 2.25 -45.80 3.08
N SER A 983 3.44 -45.25 2.79
CA SER A 983 3.66 -44.15 1.83
C SER A 983 4.06 -44.64 0.44
N GLY A 984 4.31 -45.94 0.26
CA GLY A 984 4.75 -46.56 -1.00
C GLY A 984 6.26 -46.74 -1.15
N ASN A 985 7.07 -46.39 -0.16
CA ASN A 985 8.51 -46.65 -0.10
C ASN A 985 8.76 -48.18 -0.01
N LYS A 986 9.75 -48.68 -0.77
CA LYS A 986 9.99 -50.13 -0.92
C LYS A 986 11.45 -50.51 -0.74
N ALA A 987 11.65 -51.67 -0.13
CA ALA A 987 12.93 -52.38 -0.12
C ALA A 987 12.70 -53.86 -0.41
N THR A 988 13.70 -54.54 -0.97
CA THR A 988 13.59 -55.94 -1.38
C THR A 988 14.85 -56.72 -1.03
N GLN A 989 14.68 -57.95 -0.55
CA GLN A 989 15.77 -58.88 -0.27
C GLN A 989 15.42 -60.25 -0.86
N VAL A 990 16.43 -60.95 -1.39
CA VAL A 990 16.27 -62.25 -2.07
C VAL A 990 17.00 -63.37 -1.33
N THR A 991 16.46 -64.58 -1.43
CA THR A 991 17.08 -65.83 -0.97
C THR A 991 16.73 -66.96 -1.93
N GLN A 992 17.38 -68.12 -1.81
CA GLN A 992 17.25 -69.22 -2.77
C GLN A 992 17.02 -70.58 -2.11
N VAL A 993 16.19 -71.41 -2.77
CA VAL A 993 15.96 -72.82 -2.43
C VAL A 993 16.29 -73.66 -3.65
N THR A 994 17.08 -74.72 -3.48
CA THR A 994 17.64 -75.50 -4.59
C THR A 994 17.09 -76.92 -4.68
N VAL A 995 16.87 -77.43 -5.88
CA VAL A 995 16.55 -78.83 -6.18
C VAL A 995 17.65 -79.41 -7.09
N PRO A 996 18.81 -79.81 -6.53
CA PRO A 996 19.99 -80.13 -7.31
C PRO A 996 19.88 -81.46 -8.07
N LYS A 997 20.76 -81.66 -9.07
CA LYS A 997 20.77 -82.89 -9.88
C LYS A 997 21.08 -84.17 -9.09
N ASN A 998 22.03 -84.09 -8.16
CA ASN A 998 22.67 -85.21 -7.47
C ASN A 998 22.66 -85.05 -5.93
N ASN A 999 22.72 -86.16 -5.18
CA ASN A 999 22.80 -86.12 -3.71
C ASN A 999 24.21 -85.96 -3.13
N SER A 1000 25.21 -85.60 -3.95
CA SER A 1000 26.55 -85.29 -3.48
C SER A 1000 26.52 -84.04 -2.60
N GLY A 1001 26.69 -84.19 -1.29
CA GLY A 1001 26.63 -83.12 -0.28
C GLY A 1001 27.76 -82.08 -0.32
N ARG A 1002 28.45 -81.93 -1.46
CA ARG A 1002 29.28 -80.76 -1.75
C ARG A 1002 28.39 -79.69 -2.36
N ALA A 1003 28.13 -78.63 -1.61
CA ALA A 1003 27.77 -77.36 -2.23
C ALA A 1003 28.95 -76.90 -3.10
N GLY A 1004 28.68 -76.55 -4.36
CA GLY A 1004 29.68 -75.99 -5.25
C GLY A 1004 30.02 -74.56 -4.83
N ALA A 1005 31.08 -74.40 -4.05
CA ALA A 1005 31.98 -73.29 -4.31
C ALA A 1005 32.71 -73.59 -5.63
N ASP A 1006 33.04 -72.52 -6.35
CA ASP A 1006 33.54 -72.49 -7.73
C ASP A 1006 32.49 -72.95 -8.79
N GLU A 1007 32.26 -72.23 -9.89
CA GLU A 1007 32.98 -71.06 -10.39
C GLU A 1007 32.06 -70.03 -11.09
N LEU A 1008 32.48 -68.77 -11.07
CA LEU A 1008 31.84 -67.66 -11.77
C LEU A 1008 32.27 -67.67 -13.24
N SER A 1009 31.47 -68.28 -14.13
CA SER A 1009 31.67 -68.16 -15.58
C SER A 1009 31.29 -66.75 -16.04
N LEU A 1010 32.28 -65.85 -16.14
CA LEU A 1010 32.09 -64.42 -16.41
C LEU A 1010 32.21 -64.06 -17.90
N SER A 1011 31.07 -63.82 -18.53
CA SER A 1011 30.89 -62.86 -19.62
C SER A 1011 29.42 -62.37 -19.64
N GLU A 1012 29.04 -61.29 -20.30
CA GLU A 1012 29.85 -60.18 -20.85
C GLU A 1012 29.71 -58.94 -19.94
N GLU A 1013 30.55 -57.92 -20.16
CA GLU A 1013 30.64 -56.66 -19.38
C GLU A 1013 30.75 -56.81 -17.84
N GLY A 1014 31.89 -57.38 -17.43
CA GLY A 1014 32.44 -57.28 -16.08
C GLY A 1014 33.97 -57.12 -16.13
N GLY A 1015 34.59 -56.88 -14.97
CA GLY A 1015 36.05 -56.78 -14.85
C GLY A 1015 36.55 -57.29 -13.50
N GLU A 1016 37.78 -57.78 -13.45
CA GLU A 1016 38.40 -58.37 -12.26
C GLU A 1016 39.89 -58.00 -12.15
N VAL A 1017 40.34 -57.68 -10.94
CA VAL A 1017 41.74 -57.35 -10.60
C VAL A 1017 42.04 -57.89 -9.20
N ASP A 1018 43.03 -58.77 -9.07
CA ASP A 1018 43.58 -59.31 -7.81
C ASP A 1018 42.54 -59.74 -6.75
N GLY A 1019 41.44 -60.37 -7.19
CA GLY A 1019 40.38 -60.85 -6.31
C GLY A 1019 39.35 -59.79 -5.89
N LEU A 1020 39.35 -58.61 -6.53
CA LEU A 1020 38.18 -57.73 -6.65
C LEU A 1020 37.54 -57.97 -8.03
N ALA A 1021 36.31 -58.49 -8.07
CA ALA A 1021 35.54 -58.72 -9.28
C ALA A 1021 34.23 -57.92 -9.28
N VAL A 1022 33.84 -57.40 -10.45
CA VAL A 1022 32.61 -56.63 -10.65
C VAL A 1022 31.93 -57.08 -11.94
N LYS A 1023 30.65 -57.46 -11.88
CA LYS A 1023 29.81 -57.71 -13.07
C LYS A 1023 28.62 -56.76 -13.08
N VAL A 1024 28.18 -56.29 -14.26
CA VAL A 1024 27.00 -55.43 -14.38
C VAL A 1024 26.00 -56.01 -15.38
N MET A 1025 24.73 -56.13 -15.00
CA MET A 1025 23.67 -56.71 -15.84
C MET A 1025 22.30 -56.07 -15.56
N PRO A 1026 21.43 -55.88 -16.57
CA PRO A 1026 21.79 -55.83 -17.99
C PRO A 1026 22.68 -54.60 -18.26
N ASN A 1027 23.54 -54.70 -19.26
CA ASN A 1027 24.30 -53.58 -19.81
C ASN A 1027 24.44 -53.85 -21.32
N PRO A 1028 23.90 -53.00 -22.22
CA PRO A 1028 23.09 -51.80 -21.95
C PRO A 1028 21.80 -52.07 -21.17
N SER A 1029 21.20 -51.03 -20.58
CA SER A 1029 19.92 -51.12 -19.86
C SER A 1029 19.01 -49.94 -20.16
N SER A 1030 17.73 -50.19 -20.42
CA SER A 1030 16.70 -49.13 -20.48
C SER A 1030 16.24 -48.68 -19.09
N GLY A 1031 16.17 -49.58 -18.10
CA GLY A 1031 15.66 -49.29 -16.75
C GLY A 1031 16.75 -48.94 -15.73
N TYR A 1032 17.53 -49.94 -15.29
CA TYR A 1032 18.57 -49.81 -14.27
C TYR A 1032 19.66 -50.89 -14.43
N PHE A 1033 20.78 -50.73 -13.73
CA PHE A 1033 21.91 -51.66 -13.73
C PHE A 1033 21.95 -52.43 -12.41
N THR A 1034 22.02 -53.77 -12.47
CA THR A 1034 22.37 -54.60 -11.31
C THR A 1034 23.88 -54.85 -11.29
N ILE A 1035 24.56 -54.43 -10.24
CA ILE A 1035 25.99 -54.62 -10.02
C ILE A 1035 26.18 -55.75 -9.02
N LEU A 1036 27.04 -56.71 -9.38
CA LEU A 1036 27.54 -57.77 -8.50
C LEU A 1036 28.97 -57.44 -8.11
N THR A 1037 29.25 -57.33 -6.82
CA THR A 1037 30.61 -57.15 -6.27
C THR A 1037 31.09 -58.42 -5.56
N LYS A 1038 32.37 -58.74 -5.73
CA LYS A 1038 33.09 -59.76 -4.95
C LYS A 1038 34.46 -59.21 -4.57
N SER A 1039 34.86 -59.28 -3.30
CA SER A 1039 36.22 -59.00 -2.84
C SER A 1039 36.69 -60.06 -1.85
N ALA A 1040 37.96 -60.46 -1.99
CA ALA A 1040 38.64 -61.40 -1.12
C ALA A 1040 39.23 -60.77 0.17
N THR A 1041 39.22 -59.44 0.34
CA THR A 1041 39.87 -58.77 1.48
C THR A 1041 39.06 -57.67 2.17
N ALA A 1042 38.10 -57.05 1.48
CA ALA A 1042 37.23 -56.04 2.09
C ALA A 1042 35.96 -56.67 2.68
N SER A 1043 35.37 -55.99 3.67
CA SER A 1043 33.96 -56.16 4.05
C SER A 1043 33.05 -55.13 3.35
N VAL A 1044 33.60 -53.96 3.01
CA VAL A 1044 32.93 -52.81 2.40
C VAL A 1044 33.82 -52.20 1.31
N LEU A 1045 33.23 -51.86 0.17
CA LEU A 1045 33.90 -51.28 -1.00
C LEU A 1045 33.52 -49.82 -1.19
N THR A 1046 34.43 -49.03 -1.78
CA THR A 1046 34.10 -47.69 -2.27
C THR A 1046 33.63 -47.78 -3.72
N MET A 1047 32.42 -47.31 -4.00
CA MET A 1047 31.87 -47.21 -5.36
C MET A 1047 31.77 -45.73 -5.77
N ARG A 1048 31.99 -45.45 -7.06
CA ARG A 1048 31.80 -44.12 -7.67
C ARG A 1048 31.22 -44.29 -9.07
N VAL A 1049 30.27 -43.44 -9.44
CA VAL A 1049 29.75 -43.36 -10.81
C VAL A 1049 29.87 -41.91 -11.29
N SER A 1050 30.31 -41.70 -12.52
CA SER A 1050 30.28 -40.40 -13.19
C SER A 1050 29.71 -40.51 -14.60
N ASP A 1051 29.27 -39.40 -15.18
CA ASP A 1051 29.07 -39.31 -16.63
C ASP A 1051 30.41 -39.21 -17.40
N LEU A 1052 30.34 -39.14 -18.74
CA LEU A 1052 31.50 -38.93 -19.62
C LEU A 1052 32.19 -37.56 -19.42
N GLN A 1053 31.52 -36.60 -18.78
CA GLN A 1053 32.06 -35.28 -18.44
C GLN A 1053 32.71 -35.26 -17.05
N GLY A 1054 32.76 -36.41 -16.36
CA GLY A 1054 33.37 -36.56 -15.03
C GLY A 1054 32.52 -36.02 -13.88
N ARG A 1055 31.26 -35.63 -14.12
CA ARG A 1055 30.35 -35.18 -13.06
C ARG A 1055 29.90 -36.39 -12.24
N PRO A 1056 30.03 -36.39 -10.90
CA PRO A 1056 29.63 -37.51 -10.07
C PRO A 1056 28.10 -37.65 -10.06
N MET A 1057 27.62 -38.88 -10.26
CA MET A 1057 26.21 -39.22 -10.10
C MET A 1057 25.92 -39.55 -8.62
N PRO A 1058 24.74 -39.23 -8.08
CA PRO A 1058 24.37 -39.63 -6.72
C PRO A 1058 24.41 -41.15 -6.55
N GLY A 1059 25.12 -41.64 -5.52
CA GLY A 1059 25.28 -43.07 -5.30
C GLY A 1059 26.15 -43.47 -4.11
N LEU A 1060 25.48 -43.78 -3.00
CA LEU A 1060 25.77 -44.86 -2.03
C LEU A 1060 27.16 -44.93 -1.35
N ASP A 1061 27.16 -44.59 -0.06
CA ASP A 1061 28.16 -45.07 0.90
C ASP A 1061 27.93 -46.55 1.28
N ASN A 1062 28.97 -47.19 1.82
CA ASN A 1062 28.93 -48.53 2.44
C ASN A 1062 28.46 -49.70 1.54
N VAL A 1063 28.91 -49.77 0.28
CA VAL A 1063 28.60 -50.90 -0.60
C VAL A 1063 29.24 -52.20 -0.06
N PRO A 1064 28.49 -53.30 0.16
CA PRO A 1064 29.05 -54.54 0.67
C PRO A 1064 30.04 -55.20 -0.32
N ALA A 1065 31.10 -55.81 0.22
CA ALA A 1065 32.18 -56.38 -0.57
C ALA A 1065 31.81 -57.63 -1.38
N ASN A 1066 30.82 -58.39 -0.91
CA ASN A 1066 30.30 -59.58 -1.56
C ASN A 1066 28.77 -59.45 -1.61
N GLY A 1067 28.23 -58.83 -2.66
CA GLY A 1067 26.83 -58.41 -2.68
C GLY A 1067 26.28 -58.00 -4.05
N THR A 1068 24.98 -57.72 -4.04
CA THR A 1068 24.19 -57.31 -5.21
C THR A 1068 23.57 -55.94 -4.94
N LEU A 1069 23.68 -55.03 -5.90
CA LEU A 1069 23.18 -53.65 -5.80
C LEU A 1069 22.48 -53.25 -7.10
N GLN A 1070 21.48 -52.36 -7.03
CA GLN A 1070 20.88 -51.74 -8.21
C GLN A 1070 21.10 -50.22 -8.20
N LEU A 1071 21.46 -49.64 -9.35
CA LEU A 1071 21.55 -48.20 -9.55
C LEU A 1071 21.19 -47.77 -10.97
N GLY A 1072 20.96 -46.48 -11.18
CA GLY A 1072 20.69 -45.89 -12.50
C GLY A 1072 19.22 -45.67 -12.86
N HIS A 1073 18.27 -45.98 -11.97
CA HIS A 1073 16.83 -45.72 -12.16
C HIS A 1073 16.53 -44.26 -12.52
N THR A 1074 17.30 -43.30 -12.00
CA THR A 1074 17.15 -41.86 -12.22
C THR A 1074 18.16 -41.29 -13.21
N TYR A 1075 18.95 -42.13 -13.88
CA TYR A 1075 19.94 -41.67 -14.86
C TYR A 1075 19.26 -41.43 -16.21
N ALA A 1076 19.61 -40.31 -16.84
CA ALA A 1076 19.20 -40.02 -18.22
C ALA A 1076 19.83 -41.03 -19.20
N PRO A 1077 19.23 -41.24 -20.39
CA PRO A 1077 19.88 -42.01 -21.46
C PRO A 1077 21.26 -41.44 -21.78
N GLY A 1078 22.29 -42.28 -21.77
CA GLY A 1078 23.68 -41.83 -21.84
C GLY A 1078 24.71 -42.87 -21.39
N VAL A 1079 25.98 -42.48 -21.45
CA VAL A 1079 27.13 -43.31 -21.05
C VAL A 1079 27.67 -42.84 -19.70
N TYR A 1080 27.90 -43.79 -18.81
CA TYR A 1080 28.46 -43.56 -17.47
C TYR A 1080 29.68 -44.44 -17.23
N ILE A 1081 30.51 -44.06 -16.26
CA ILE A 1081 31.70 -44.80 -15.83
C ILE A 1081 31.51 -45.19 -14.37
N LEU A 1082 31.33 -46.49 -14.13
CA LEU A 1082 31.37 -47.11 -12.81
C LEU A 1082 32.82 -47.37 -12.41
N THR A 1083 33.17 -47.09 -11.16
CA THR A 1083 34.45 -47.43 -10.54
C THR A 1083 34.21 -48.04 -9.17
N VAL A 1084 34.85 -49.17 -8.88
CA VAL A 1084 34.80 -49.88 -7.60
C VAL A 1084 36.24 -50.03 -7.09
N ILE A 1085 36.45 -49.78 -5.79
CA ILE A 1085 37.77 -49.70 -5.16
C ILE A 1085 37.81 -50.56 -3.89
N ASP A 1086 38.85 -51.38 -3.79
CA ASP A 1086 39.23 -52.22 -2.64
C ASP A 1086 40.68 -51.88 -2.27
N GLY A 1087 40.85 -50.88 -1.39
CA GLY A 1087 42.17 -50.34 -1.05
C GLY A 1087 42.92 -49.84 -2.29
N PRO A 1088 44.06 -50.46 -2.67
CA PRO A 1088 44.80 -50.12 -3.89
C PRO A 1088 44.19 -50.71 -5.18
N ARG A 1089 43.30 -51.71 -5.09
CA ARG A 1089 42.69 -52.36 -6.27
C ARG A 1089 41.53 -51.54 -6.80
N LYS A 1090 41.41 -51.49 -8.12
CA LYS A 1090 40.38 -50.71 -8.82
C LYS A 1090 39.86 -51.48 -10.03
N VAL A 1091 38.54 -51.65 -10.10
CA VAL A 1091 37.84 -52.08 -11.32
C VAL A 1091 37.01 -50.92 -11.84
N THR A 1092 37.01 -50.72 -13.17
CA THR A 1092 36.22 -49.68 -13.84
C THR A 1092 35.42 -50.33 -14.97
N VAL A 1093 34.12 -50.04 -15.03
CA VAL A 1093 33.17 -50.59 -16.02
C VAL A 1093 32.40 -49.45 -16.68
N LYS A 1094 32.18 -49.52 -17.99
CA LYS A 1094 31.37 -48.55 -18.74
C LYS A 1094 29.91 -48.99 -18.70
N LEU A 1095 28.99 -48.09 -18.37
CA LEU A 1095 27.55 -48.34 -18.38
C LEU A 1095 26.89 -47.61 -19.56
N LEU A 1096 25.88 -48.21 -20.20
CA LEU A 1096 25.07 -47.58 -21.24
C LEU A 1096 23.58 -47.62 -20.85
N LYS A 1097 23.04 -46.45 -20.49
CA LYS A 1097 21.61 -46.25 -20.22
C LYS A 1097 20.93 -45.91 -21.55
N LEU A 1098 19.98 -46.74 -21.96
CA LEU A 1098 19.13 -46.50 -23.12
C LEU A 1098 17.96 -45.59 -22.73
N ALA A 1099 17.26 -45.07 -23.73
CA ALA A 1099 15.89 -44.62 -23.55
C ALA A 1099 14.97 -45.83 -23.30
N GLU A 1100 13.83 -45.59 -22.68
CA GLU A 1100 12.72 -46.55 -22.55
C GLU A 1100 11.81 -46.50 -23.78
#